data_AF-A0AAD7GZF8-F1
#
_entry.id   AF-A0AAD7GZF8-F1
#
_cell.length_a   1.000
_cell.length_b   1.000
_cell.length_c   1.000
_cell.angle_alpha   90.00
_cell.angle_beta   90.00
_cell.angle_gamma   90.00
#
_symmetry.space_group_name_H-M   'P 1'
#
loop_
_entity.id
_entity.type
_entity.pdbx_description
1 polymer ?
#
loop_
_entity_poly.entity_id
_entity_poly.type
_entity_poly.pdbx_seq_one_letter_code
_entity_poly.pdbx_strand_id
1 'polypeptide(L)'
;MEISDRNFTLAAEHLATLNYDGPVSLSCDDTKLFPSFRLYWDREKKSHFLVGGTDGPLRVADPDQVKKVIAEAKANKASKIRLWCLTIPVPGVAPIIVAAIPIANDLKADALLNYLIQVVNGLLDNKIKVISYACDGTQIERSVQDMFVKWAPDRIEHLIKDPRGQAPPVRIVTAVVRGQVICMIQDAKHALKTFRNNLFSGARLLALGSYTAIYSRIREMAFADGSPLFHRDVEKLDRQDDNAATRLFSADTLKYLADHHPEYLGEIIYLFIFGELIDAYQNRSIPHAERVKLVLRARYFLDSWSASLDISGYSKSVYFLSREAVDITRIIIEGYLALVYIYRDSVDGIFPLLPWLHSSEACEHIFGESRRIVKDFTMLDFLYMIPKLRVKIRSAVLRAKASDSKARATGYSHTYFDNTGLDILALSTFPSDDDIDLVAAEAAEESDSLIALLGLAPSQLHAGMTPTVPILPGISLWYNAEEDSEPDSDADSISEAQQLQDLIDKAEVSVASRSHRQDKELLNLTSAALALTADDMIKIHTCNGNEDEVLDELVAEENGNIQAVLDAIPILSITEASKPLGRGTIQAARGVRTRIVDRSSEKAKQDSLRQQLIKKLHLALKEEQDYATGTGLERNARWHAPAPGGRGAKESEATLPAGNSANAASTATAVAKAAAGRRKSVFTKAGVPRLAEVINARVTVFRPIRIGDYGVVLTGRGVMIGCVFQMHAKGGGKNGTHHPVTDSANISALSKISVQIFEKLHGAQFRAIPTATAILQTKEFAHIQPINFLCLLSTSPKIVPTGLELGLEDAERFKTLSGGLGKLNEALKLFRKRDKGEDAEDDGNM
;
A
#
# COMPACT_ATOMS: atom_id res chain seq x y z
N MET A 1 -25.69 -17.10 -4.10
CA MET A 1 -25.77 -15.69 -4.58
C MET A 1 -26.27 -14.77 -3.49
N GLU A 2 -27.01 -15.29 -2.52
CA GLU A 2 -27.25 -14.65 -1.23
C GLU A 2 -26.41 -15.36 -0.16
N ILE A 3 -26.19 -14.68 0.97
CA ILE A 3 -25.65 -15.28 2.18
C ILE A 3 -26.81 -16.02 2.84
N SER A 4 -26.72 -17.35 2.95
CA SER A 4 -27.81 -18.20 3.45
C SER A 4 -27.31 -19.21 4.47
N ASP A 5 -28.22 -19.79 5.24
CA ASP A 5 -27.87 -20.78 6.26
C ASP A 5 -27.15 -22.00 5.66
N ARG A 6 -27.51 -22.38 4.43
CA ARG A 6 -26.86 -23.46 3.68
C ARG A 6 -25.35 -23.24 3.50
N ASN A 7 -24.90 -21.98 3.36
CA ASN A 7 -23.47 -21.66 3.26
C ASN A 7 -22.72 -22.11 4.52
N PHE A 8 -23.30 -21.84 5.68
CA PHE A 8 -22.69 -22.13 6.97
C PHE A 8 -22.78 -23.62 7.32
N THR A 9 -23.90 -24.28 6.99
CA THR A 9 -24.02 -25.74 7.12
C THR A 9 -22.98 -26.45 6.27
N LEU A 10 -22.75 -26.04 5.02
CA LEU A 10 -21.73 -26.62 4.15
C LEU A 10 -20.30 -26.42 4.69
N ALA A 11 -20.03 -25.27 5.30
CA ALA A 11 -18.75 -25.03 5.96
C ALA A 11 -18.56 -25.95 7.18
N ALA A 12 -19.61 -26.14 8.00
CA ALA A 12 -19.59 -27.03 9.15
C ALA A 12 -19.46 -28.52 8.73
N GLU A 13 -20.21 -28.96 7.71
CA GLU A 13 -20.10 -30.31 7.12
C GLU A 13 -18.67 -30.58 6.63
N HIS A 14 -18.02 -29.57 6.03
CA HIS A 14 -16.65 -29.71 5.57
C HIS A 14 -15.64 -29.83 6.72
N LEU A 15 -15.77 -29.01 7.77
CA LEU A 15 -14.96 -29.12 8.98
C LEU A 15 -15.13 -30.48 9.67
N ALA A 16 -16.37 -30.99 9.71
CA ALA A 16 -16.67 -32.32 10.23
C ALA A 16 -16.03 -33.44 9.40
N THR A 17 -15.97 -33.29 8.08
CA THR A 17 -15.29 -34.25 7.18
C THR A 17 -13.78 -34.28 7.43
N LEU A 18 -13.20 -33.14 7.77
CA LEU A 18 -11.80 -33.01 8.17
C LEU A 18 -11.53 -33.42 9.63
N ASN A 19 -12.57 -33.81 10.38
CA ASN A 19 -12.50 -34.11 11.81
C ASN A 19 -11.80 -32.99 12.62
N TYR A 20 -12.16 -31.73 12.33
CA TYR A 20 -11.56 -30.55 12.94
C TYR A 20 -12.61 -29.70 13.66
N ASP A 21 -12.38 -29.45 14.96
CA ASP A 21 -13.23 -28.64 15.85
C ASP A 21 -12.50 -27.45 16.50
N GLY A 22 -11.28 -27.16 16.00
CA GLY A 22 -10.41 -26.11 16.50
C GLY A 22 -10.72 -24.70 15.96
N PRO A 23 -9.82 -23.74 16.24
CA PRO A 23 -9.99 -22.35 15.82
C PRO A 23 -9.91 -22.16 14.30
N VAL A 24 -10.69 -21.22 13.76
CA VAL A 24 -10.60 -20.83 12.34
C VAL A 24 -10.46 -19.32 12.16
N SER A 25 -9.82 -18.90 11.07
CA SER A 25 -9.71 -17.50 10.65
C SER A 25 -10.71 -17.21 9.54
N LEU A 26 -11.51 -16.15 9.69
CA LEU A 26 -12.35 -15.62 8.61
C LEU A 26 -11.58 -14.52 7.89
N SER A 27 -11.53 -14.57 6.56
CA SER A 27 -10.94 -13.53 5.73
C SER A 27 -11.93 -12.98 4.72
N CYS A 28 -11.72 -11.73 4.31
CA CYS A 28 -12.52 -11.07 3.31
C CYS A 28 -11.66 -10.21 2.39
N ASP A 29 -11.97 -10.25 1.09
CA ASP A 29 -11.37 -9.37 0.09
C ASP A 29 -12.33 -9.19 -1.10
N ASP A 30 -12.10 -8.11 -1.85
CA ASP A 30 -12.88 -7.72 -3.01
C ASP A 30 -12.04 -7.82 -4.28
N THR A 31 -12.67 -8.20 -5.39
CA THR A 31 -11.99 -8.13 -6.69
C THR A 31 -12.88 -7.67 -7.81
N LYS A 32 -12.28 -7.00 -8.82
CA LYS A 32 -13.02 -6.53 -10.00
C LYS A 32 -13.67 -7.71 -10.72
N LEU A 33 -14.96 -7.56 -10.99
CA LEU A 33 -15.81 -8.47 -11.75
C LEU A 33 -16.07 -7.90 -13.14
N PHE A 34 -16.25 -8.74 -14.16
CA PHE A 34 -16.77 -8.25 -15.44
C PHE A 34 -18.28 -7.92 -15.30
N PRO A 35 -18.70 -6.64 -15.41
CA PRO A 35 -20.09 -6.25 -15.14
C PRO A 35 -21.04 -6.80 -16.21
N SER A 36 -21.79 -7.84 -15.86
CA SER A 36 -22.68 -8.52 -16.80
C SER A 36 -23.88 -9.15 -16.10
N PHE A 37 -25.05 -9.04 -16.74
CA PHE A 37 -26.23 -9.81 -16.35
C PHE A 37 -26.25 -11.13 -17.11
N ARG A 38 -26.39 -12.24 -16.37
CA ARG A 38 -26.51 -13.59 -16.96
C ARG A 38 -27.80 -14.25 -16.50
N LEU A 39 -28.41 -15.04 -17.37
CA LEU A 39 -29.53 -15.90 -17.00
C LEU A 39 -29.02 -17.22 -16.44
N TYR A 40 -29.52 -17.58 -15.27
CA TYR A 40 -29.31 -18.85 -14.61
C TYR A 40 -30.65 -19.59 -14.54
N TRP A 41 -30.67 -20.88 -14.87
CA TRP A 41 -31.85 -21.72 -14.68
C TRP A 41 -31.75 -22.48 -13.35
N ASP A 42 -32.68 -22.21 -12.44
CA ASP A 42 -32.81 -22.95 -11.18
C ASP A 42 -33.72 -24.16 -11.39
N ARG A 43 -33.17 -25.37 -11.21
CA ARG A 43 -33.91 -26.62 -11.40
C ARG A 43 -34.96 -26.86 -10.31
N GLU A 44 -34.70 -26.42 -9.08
CA GLU A 44 -35.62 -26.62 -7.95
C GLU A 44 -36.80 -25.66 -8.05
N LYS A 45 -36.52 -24.38 -8.29
CA LYS A 45 -37.54 -23.33 -8.42
C LYS A 45 -38.18 -23.26 -9.81
N LYS A 46 -37.72 -24.11 -10.75
CA LYS A 46 -38.19 -24.20 -12.15
C LYS A 46 -38.41 -22.83 -12.80
N SER A 47 -37.46 -21.92 -12.62
CA SER A 47 -37.53 -20.57 -13.19
C SER A 47 -36.15 -20.03 -13.52
N HIS A 48 -36.12 -19.07 -14.44
CA HIS A 48 -34.90 -18.33 -14.74
C HIS A 48 -34.67 -17.25 -13.69
N PHE A 49 -33.41 -17.01 -13.38
CA PHE A 49 -32.96 -15.93 -12.52
C PHE A 49 -31.91 -15.12 -13.27
N LEU A 50 -32.01 -13.81 -13.20
CA LEU A 50 -31.02 -12.89 -13.69
C LEU A 50 -30.01 -12.62 -12.57
N VAL A 51 -28.73 -12.83 -12.86
CA VAL A 51 -27.63 -12.79 -11.89
C VAL A 51 -26.55 -11.81 -12.32
N GLY A 52 -25.74 -11.34 -11.36
CA GLY A 52 -24.70 -10.33 -11.61
C GLY A 52 -25.13 -8.89 -11.32
N GLY A 53 -26.29 -8.71 -10.69
CA GLY A 53 -26.72 -7.44 -10.13
C GLY A 53 -26.36 -7.27 -8.66
N THR A 54 -26.39 -6.03 -8.17
CA THR A 54 -26.12 -5.67 -6.77
C THR A 54 -27.25 -6.06 -5.81
N ASP A 55 -28.49 -6.10 -6.31
CA ASP A 55 -29.69 -6.32 -5.51
C ASP A 55 -30.09 -7.81 -5.39
N GLY A 56 -29.14 -8.70 -5.67
CA GLY A 56 -29.37 -10.14 -5.67
C GLY A 56 -30.00 -10.69 -6.97
N PRO A 57 -30.31 -12.00 -7.00
CA PRO A 57 -30.85 -12.65 -8.18
C PRO A 57 -32.32 -12.29 -8.44
N LEU A 58 -32.63 -11.75 -9.62
CA LEU A 58 -34.00 -11.38 -10.00
C LEU A 58 -34.69 -12.54 -10.71
N ARG A 59 -35.88 -12.93 -10.25
CA ARG A 59 -36.65 -13.97 -10.93
C ARG A 59 -37.18 -13.45 -12.27
N VAL A 60 -36.96 -14.22 -13.32
CA VAL A 60 -37.44 -13.97 -14.68
C VAL A 60 -38.36 -15.12 -15.07
N ALA A 61 -39.66 -14.83 -15.20
CA ALA A 61 -40.65 -15.85 -15.59
C ALA A 61 -40.51 -16.27 -17.06
N ASP A 62 -40.08 -15.33 -17.92
CA ASP A 62 -39.96 -15.50 -19.36
C ASP A 62 -38.64 -14.85 -19.84
N PRO A 63 -37.70 -15.61 -20.43
CA PRO A 63 -36.43 -15.08 -20.96
C PRO A 63 -36.58 -13.92 -21.95
N ASP A 64 -37.70 -13.85 -22.68
CA ASP A 64 -37.93 -12.76 -23.64
C ASP A 64 -38.27 -11.42 -22.94
N GLN A 65 -38.60 -11.45 -21.65
CA GLN A 65 -38.94 -10.28 -20.84
C GLN A 65 -37.77 -9.72 -20.02
N VAL A 66 -36.55 -10.26 -20.18
CA VAL A 66 -35.36 -9.84 -19.41
C VAL A 66 -35.13 -8.34 -19.47
N LYS A 67 -35.25 -7.72 -20.66
CA LYS A 67 -35.06 -6.27 -20.81
C LYS A 67 -36.07 -5.45 -19.99
N LYS A 68 -37.31 -5.94 -19.91
CA LYS A 68 -38.38 -5.33 -19.14
C LYS A 68 -38.13 -5.49 -17.64
N VAL A 69 -37.74 -6.69 -17.19
CA VAL A 69 -37.40 -6.98 -15.80
C VAL A 69 -36.22 -6.12 -15.32
N ILE A 70 -35.17 -5.95 -16.13
CA ILE A 70 -34.03 -5.08 -15.80
C ILE A 70 -34.49 -3.62 -15.63
N ALA A 71 -35.28 -3.12 -16.59
CA ALA A 71 -35.76 -1.74 -16.56
C ALA A 71 -36.71 -1.45 -15.39
N GLU A 72 -37.61 -2.38 -15.08
CA GLU A 72 -38.57 -2.28 -13.98
C GLU A 72 -37.89 -2.39 -12.61
N ALA A 73 -36.93 -3.30 -12.46
CA ALA A 73 -36.17 -3.48 -11.22
C ALA A 73 -35.13 -2.39 -10.98
N LYS A 74 -34.83 -1.54 -11.99
CA LYS A 74 -33.71 -0.58 -11.97
C LYS A 74 -32.38 -1.23 -11.56
N ALA A 75 -32.17 -2.46 -12.00
CA ALA A 75 -31.09 -3.30 -11.52
C ALA A 75 -29.73 -2.79 -12.01
N ASN A 76 -28.80 -2.59 -11.09
CA ASN A 76 -27.43 -2.21 -11.42
C ASN A 76 -26.53 -3.45 -11.52
N LYS A 77 -25.65 -3.46 -12.53
CA LYS A 77 -24.63 -4.50 -12.66
C LYS A 77 -23.59 -4.33 -11.56
N ALA A 78 -23.18 -5.43 -10.96
CA ALA A 78 -22.07 -5.42 -10.02
C ALA A 78 -20.73 -5.26 -10.74
N SER A 79 -19.84 -4.46 -10.14
CA SER A 79 -18.49 -4.19 -10.64
C SER A 79 -17.41 -4.95 -9.88
N LYS A 80 -17.75 -5.47 -8.69
CA LYS A 80 -16.86 -6.24 -7.82
C LYS A 80 -17.57 -7.48 -7.29
N ILE A 81 -16.78 -8.45 -6.85
CA ILE A 81 -17.23 -9.58 -6.05
C ILE A 81 -16.53 -9.50 -4.69
N ARG A 82 -17.30 -9.64 -3.62
CA ARG A 82 -16.82 -9.76 -2.25
C ARG A 82 -16.82 -11.22 -1.85
N LEU A 83 -15.68 -11.72 -1.38
CA LEU A 83 -15.47 -13.13 -1.07
C LEU A 83 -15.11 -13.28 0.41
N TRP A 84 -15.77 -14.21 1.10
CA TRP A 84 -15.40 -14.65 2.45
C TRP A 84 -14.85 -16.07 2.42
N CYS A 85 -13.69 -16.24 3.04
CA CYS A 85 -13.03 -17.54 3.15
C CYS A 85 -12.71 -17.86 4.60
N LEU A 86 -12.92 -19.12 4.99
CA LEU A 86 -12.36 -19.67 6.22
C LEU A 86 -11.00 -20.30 5.94
N THR A 87 -10.06 -20.05 6.82
CA THR A 87 -8.77 -20.72 6.85
C THR A 87 -8.68 -21.51 8.15
N ILE A 88 -8.36 -22.80 8.02
CA ILE A 88 -7.91 -23.62 9.15
C ILE A 88 -6.43 -23.29 9.34
N PRO A 89 -6.00 -22.75 10.50
CA PRO A 89 -4.65 -22.24 10.72
C PRO A 89 -3.65 -23.38 11.00
N VAL A 90 -3.67 -24.41 10.16
CA VAL A 90 -2.81 -25.59 10.20
C VAL A 90 -2.12 -25.74 8.83
N PRO A 91 -0.84 -26.16 8.76
CA PRO A 91 -0.13 -26.31 7.50
C PRO A 91 -0.81 -27.34 6.59
N GLY A 92 -0.82 -27.05 5.27
CA GLY A 92 -1.24 -28.04 4.27
C GLY A 92 -2.76 -28.20 4.12
N VAL A 93 -3.55 -27.24 4.61
CA VAL A 93 -5.01 -27.24 4.49
C VAL A 93 -5.49 -26.09 3.61
N ALA A 94 -6.41 -26.37 2.69
CA ALA A 94 -6.96 -25.38 1.78
C ALA A 94 -8.02 -24.47 2.46
N PRO A 95 -8.11 -23.20 2.05
CA PRO A 95 -9.20 -22.33 2.50
C PRO A 95 -10.56 -22.80 1.97
N ILE A 96 -11.60 -22.56 2.76
CA ILE A 96 -12.99 -22.91 2.48
C ILE A 96 -13.73 -21.63 2.06
N ILE A 97 -14.26 -21.60 0.84
CA ILE A 97 -15.14 -20.51 0.37
C ILE A 97 -16.47 -20.62 1.13
N VAL A 98 -16.79 -19.60 1.94
CA VAL A 98 -18.05 -19.53 2.70
C VAL A 98 -19.14 -18.87 1.86
N ALA A 99 -18.87 -17.67 1.39
CA ALA A 99 -19.83 -16.85 0.67
C ALA A 99 -19.12 -15.97 -0.35
N ALA A 100 -19.80 -15.70 -1.46
CA ALA A 100 -19.36 -14.76 -2.48
C ALA A 100 -20.58 -13.97 -2.97
N ILE A 101 -20.51 -12.64 -2.89
CA ILE A 101 -21.62 -11.76 -3.28
C ILE A 101 -21.15 -10.71 -4.30
N PRO A 102 -21.98 -10.41 -5.31
CA PRO A 102 -21.72 -9.31 -6.23
C PRO A 102 -22.00 -7.96 -5.54
N ILE A 103 -21.08 -7.01 -5.66
CA ILE A 103 -21.18 -5.68 -5.03
C ILE A 103 -20.86 -4.53 -6.00
N ALA A 104 -21.31 -3.34 -5.63
CA ALA A 104 -20.94 -2.09 -6.29
C ALA A 104 -19.56 -1.59 -5.81
N ASN A 105 -18.98 -0.63 -6.54
CA ASN A 105 -17.69 -0.02 -6.17
C ASN A 105 -17.79 0.96 -4.99
N ASP A 106 -18.98 1.49 -4.70
CA ASP A 106 -19.23 2.64 -3.82
C ASP A 106 -19.97 2.27 -2.52
N LEU A 107 -19.93 0.99 -2.13
CA LEU A 107 -20.54 0.54 -0.88
C LEU A 107 -19.87 1.19 0.33
N LYS A 108 -20.72 1.71 1.22
CA LYS A 108 -20.29 2.30 2.50
C LYS A 108 -20.04 1.22 3.54
N ALA A 109 -19.22 1.57 4.53
CA ALA A 109 -18.82 0.66 5.58
C ALA A 109 -20.02 0.08 6.38
N ASP A 110 -21.11 0.82 6.58
CA ASP A 110 -22.32 0.31 7.27
C ASP A 110 -22.98 -0.87 6.53
N ALA A 111 -23.00 -0.80 5.19
CA ALA A 111 -23.57 -1.87 4.37
C ALA A 111 -22.68 -3.12 4.42
N LEU A 112 -21.35 -2.94 4.36
CA LEU A 112 -20.39 -4.03 4.48
C LEU A 112 -20.42 -4.70 5.86
N LEU A 113 -20.62 -3.90 6.92
CA LEU A 113 -20.78 -4.41 8.28
C LEU A 113 -21.98 -5.35 8.40
N ASN A 114 -23.12 -5.04 7.77
CA ASN A 114 -24.30 -5.91 7.79
C ASN A 114 -24.01 -7.30 7.21
N TYR A 115 -23.24 -7.36 6.11
CA TYR A 115 -22.81 -8.65 5.55
C TYR A 115 -21.88 -9.39 6.50
N LEU A 116 -20.90 -8.69 7.11
CA LEU A 116 -19.99 -9.29 8.07
C LEU A 116 -20.73 -9.87 9.28
N ILE A 117 -21.68 -9.12 9.85
CA ILE A 117 -22.53 -9.57 10.96
C ILE A 117 -23.30 -10.82 10.57
N GLN A 118 -23.90 -10.85 9.38
CA GLN A 118 -24.65 -12.00 8.88
C GLN A 118 -23.76 -13.24 8.75
N VAL A 119 -22.55 -13.09 8.19
CA VAL A 119 -21.58 -14.19 8.04
C VAL A 119 -21.09 -14.70 9.39
N VAL A 120 -20.65 -13.80 10.29
CA VAL A 120 -20.13 -14.19 11.60
C VAL A 120 -21.21 -14.88 12.43
N ASN A 121 -22.43 -14.33 12.50
CA ASN A 121 -23.52 -14.97 13.22
C ASN A 121 -23.83 -16.35 12.62
N GLY A 122 -23.96 -16.46 11.29
CA GLY A 122 -24.23 -17.74 10.65
C GLY A 122 -23.19 -18.83 10.96
N LEU A 123 -21.90 -18.47 10.97
CA LEU A 123 -20.81 -19.37 11.34
C LEU A 123 -20.90 -19.79 12.82
N LEU A 124 -21.14 -18.85 13.73
CA LEU A 124 -21.24 -19.12 15.17
C LEU A 124 -22.49 -19.94 15.54
N ASP A 125 -23.62 -19.74 14.86
CA ASP A 125 -24.83 -20.57 15.03
C ASP A 125 -24.56 -22.04 14.67
N ASN A 126 -23.74 -22.25 13.64
CA ASN A 126 -23.29 -23.57 13.21
C ASN A 126 -22.06 -24.09 14.00
N LYS A 127 -21.76 -23.47 15.16
CA LYS A 127 -20.70 -23.89 16.11
C LYS A 127 -19.28 -23.86 15.54
N ILE A 128 -19.04 -23.04 14.52
CA ILE A 128 -17.71 -22.84 13.96
C ILE A 128 -16.95 -21.81 14.82
N LYS A 129 -15.79 -22.18 15.36
CA LYS A 129 -14.99 -21.37 16.29
C LYS A 129 -14.16 -20.31 15.57
N VAL A 130 -14.81 -19.28 15.03
CA VAL A 130 -14.13 -18.14 14.37
C VAL A 130 -13.40 -17.30 15.41
N ILE A 131 -12.07 -17.16 15.30
CA ILE A 131 -11.27 -16.42 16.29
C ILE A 131 -10.64 -15.13 15.75
N SER A 132 -10.66 -14.93 14.44
CA SER A 132 -10.08 -13.75 13.81
C SER A 132 -10.81 -13.37 12.54
N TYR A 133 -10.81 -12.08 12.23
CA TYR A 133 -11.31 -11.53 10.97
C TYR A 133 -10.21 -10.72 10.27
N ALA A 134 -9.73 -11.20 9.13
CA ALA A 134 -8.67 -10.60 8.33
C ALA A 134 -9.20 -9.92 7.06
N CYS A 135 -8.75 -8.70 6.78
CA CYS A 135 -9.08 -7.97 5.56
C CYS A 135 -7.89 -7.15 5.05
N ASP A 136 -8.08 -6.54 3.88
CA ASP A 136 -7.11 -5.60 3.34
C ASP A 136 -6.98 -4.33 4.20
N GLY A 137 -5.95 -3.54 3.89
CA GLY A 137 -5.65 -2.31 4.61
C GLY A 137 -6.40 -1.08 4.10
N THR A 138 -7.53 -1.19 3.42
CA THR A 138 -8.25 0.00 2.93
C THR A 138 -8.93 0.76 4.08
N GLN A 139 -9.18 2.05 3.89
CA GLN A 139 -9.84 2.87 4.91
C GLN A 139 -11.26 2.38 5.23
N ILE A 140 -11.97 1.89 4.22
CA ILE A 140 -13.33 1.35 4.36
C ILE A 140 -13.29 0.07 5.21
N GLU A 141 -12.40 -0.88 4.90
CA GLU A 141 -12.29 -2.14 5.67
C GLU A 141 -11.87 -1.89 7.13
N ARG A 142 -10.91 -0.99 7.38
CA ARG A 142 -10.57 -0.59 8.76
C ARG A 142 -11.78 0.00 9.50
N SER A 143 -12.59 0.81 8.81
CA SER A 143 -13.83 1.34 9.39
C SER A 143 -14.84 0.22 9.70
N VAL A 144 -14.94 -0.81 8.85
CA VAL A 144 -15.80 -1.97 9.10
C VAL A 144 -15.33 -2.73 10.35
N GLN A 145 -14.02 -2.98 10.49
CA GLN A 145 -13.45 -3.63 11.68
C GLN A 145 -13.73 -2.83 12.96
N ASP A 146 -13.50 -1.52 12.94
CA ASP A 146 -13.80 -0.64 14.08
C ASP A 146 -15.29 -0.67 14.46
N MET A 147 -16.18 -0.63 13.47
CA MET A 147 -17.62 -0.71 13.71
C MET A 147 -18.05 -2.10 14.19
N PHE A 148 -17.44 -3.17 13.70
CA PHE A 148 -17.70 -4.53 14.16
C PHE A 148 -17.32 -4.70 15.62
N VAL A 149 -16.14 -4.22 16.02
CA VAL A 149 -15.74 -4.20 17.43
C VAL A 149 -16.76 -3.40 18.22
N LYS A 150 -17.14 -2.19 17.80
CA LYS A 150 -18.18 -1.34 18.46
C LYS A 150 -19.55 -2.01 18.55
N TRP A 151 -19.95 -2.78 17.55
CA TRP A 151 -21.22 -3.49 17.51
C TRP A 151 -21.24 -4.71 18.45
N ALA A 152 -20.09 -5.37 18.68
CA ALA A 152 -20.02 -6.58 19.47
C ALA A 152 -20.65 -6.41 20.88
N PRO A 153 -21.46 -7.40 21.34
CA PRO A 153 -22.15 -7.33 22.63
C PRO A 153 -21.23 -7.13 23.84
N ASP A 154 -20.04 -7.73 23.79
CA ASP A 154 -19.05 -7.64 24.85
C ASP A 154 -17.63 -7.56 24.27
N ARG A 155 -16.64 -7.21 25.10
CA ARG A 155 -15.24 -7.02 24.70
C ARG A 155 -14.31 -7.48 25.81
N ILE A 156 -13.18 -8.07 25.42
CA ILE A 156 -12.08 -8.33 26.34
C ILE A 156 -10.98 -7.31 26.07
N GLU A 157 -10.41 -6.78 27.14
CA GLU A 157 -9.33 -5.80 27.08
C GLU A 157 -8.11 -6.34 27.84
N HIS A 158 -6.99 -6.44 27.13
CA HIS A 158 -5.68 -6.72 27.71
C HIS A 158 -4.81 -5.46 27.68
N LEU A 159 -4.04 -5.26 28.74
CA LEU A 159 -3.17 -4.10 28.90
C LEU A 159 -1.74 -4.58 29.16
N ILE A 160 -0.82 -4.21 28.27
CA ILE A 160 0.61 -4.37 28.50
C ILE A 160 1.16 -3.02 28.98
N LYS A 161 1.75 -3.01 30.18
CA LYS A 161 2.30 -1.79 30.75
C LYS A 161 3.52 -1.38 29.96
N ASP A 162 3.66 -0.08 29.70
CA ASP A 162 4.89 0.42 29.12
C ASP A 162 6.01 0.36 30.18
N PRO A 163 7.09 -0.39 29.96
CA PRO A 163 8.18 -0.55 30.93
C PRO A 163 8.96 0.76 31.16
N ARG A 164 8.81 1.75 30.27
CA ARG A 164 9.40 3.10 30.40
C ARG A 164 8.59 3.99 31.35
N GLY A 165 7.46 3.49 31.87
CA GLY A 165 6.72 4.00 33.01
C GLY A 165 5.87 5.27 32.78
N GLN A 166 6.07 6.00 31.68
CA GLN A 166 5.41 7.30 31.44
C GLN A 166 4.49 7.34 30.22
N ALA A 167 4.53 6.33 29.35
CA ALA A 167 3.65 6.24 28.18
C ALA A 167 2.37 5.45 28.51
N PRO A 168 1.26 5.67 27.76
CA PRO A 168 0.05 4.88 27.94
C PRO A 168 0.30 3.39 27.64
N PRO A 169 -0.36 2.47 28.34
CA PRO A 169 -0.22 1.04 28.08
C PRO A 169 -0.64 0.68 26.66
N VAL A 170 -0.05 -0.38 26.11
CA VAL A 170 -0.54 -0.98 24.87
C VAL A 170 -1.87 -1.66 25.19
N ARG A 171 -2.94 -1.17 24.57
CA ARG A 171 -4.31 -1.61 24.80
C ARG A 171 -4.76 -2.51 23.66
N ILE A 172 -5.05 -3.76 23.97
CA ILE A 172 -5.52 -4.77 23.03
C ILE A 172 -6.99 -5.03 23.31
N VAL A 173 -7.85 -4.79 22.31
CA VAL A 173 -9.30 -4.97 22.44
C VAL A 173 -9.79 -6.02 21.46
N THR A 174 -10.46 -7.04 21.97
CA THR A 174 -11.09 -8.11 21.17
C THR A 174 -12.61 -8.06 21.33
N ALA A 175 -13.33 -8.43 20.26
CA ALA A 175 -14.79 -8.48 20.28
C ALA A 175 -15.26 -9.85 20.77
N VAL A 176 -16.32 -9.89 21.56
CA VAL A 176 -16.96 -11.13 22.01
C VAL A 176 -18.36 -11.21 21.42
N VAL A 177 -18.58 -12.20 20.56
CA VAL A 177 -19.86 -12.44 19.88
C VAL A 177 -20.31 -13.86 20.19
N ARG A 178 -21.47 -14.00 20.84
CA ARG A 178 -22.05 -15.30 21.25
C ARG A 178 -21.07 -16.18 22.05
N GLY A 179 -20.28 -15.54 22.92
CA GLY A 179 -19.25 -16.18 23.73
C GLY A 179 -17.94 -16.47 23.00
N GLN A 180 -17.87 -16.26 21.68
CA GLN A 180 -16.65 -16.43 20.90
C GLN A 180 -15.84 -15.12 20.87
N VAL A 181 -14.56 -15.20 21.24
CA VAL A 181 -13.61 -14.07 21.16
C VAL A 181 -13.05 -13.98 19.74
N ILE A 182 -13.09 -12.79 19.14
CA ILE A 182 -12.68 -12.51 17.76
C ILE A 182 -11.78 -11.28 17.73
N CYS A 183 -10.57 -11.41 17.18
CA CYS A 183 -9.68 -10.28 16.92
C CYS A 183 -9.75 -9.79 15.47
N MET A 184 -9.51 -8.50 15.27
CA MET A 184 -9.40 -7.89 13.94
C MET A 184 -7.94 -7.96 13.49
N ILE A 185 -7.72 -8.44 12.27
CA ILE A 185 -6.39 -8.64 11.69
C ILE A 185 -6.30 -7.89 10.36
N GLN A 186 -5.12 -7.37 10.08
CA GLN A 186 -4.81 -6.77 8.80
C GLN A 186 -3.71 -7.57 8.09
N ASP A 187 -3.80 -7.64 6.76
CA ASP A 187 -2.79 -8.27 5.92
C ASP A 187 -1.39 -7.65 6.09
N ALA A 188 -0.46 -8.47 6.57
CA ALA A 188 0.93 -8.09 6.83
C ALA A 188 1.70 -7.73 5.55
N LYS A 189 1.44 -8.39 4.42
CA LYS A 189 2.08 -8.06 3.13
C LYS A 189 1.57 -6.73 2.58
N HIS A 190 0.29 -6.44 2.75
CA HIS A 190 -0.28 -5.14 2.42
C HIS A 190 0.34 -4.01 3.25
N ALA A 191 0.57 -4.23 4.55
CA ALA A 191 1.27 -3.26 5.37
C ALA A 191 2.71 -3.02 4.93
N LEU A 192 3.45 -4.07 4.54
CA LEU A 192 4.80 -3.91 3.99
C LEU A 192 4.82 -3.00 2.76
N LYS A 193 3.84 -3.16 1.85
CA LYS A 193 3.63 -2.26 0.71
C LYS A 193 3.35 -0.83 1.15
N THR A 194 2.54 -0.66 2.20
CA THR A 194 2.21 0.66 2.76
C THR A 194 3.44 1.38 3.31
N PHE A 195 4.31 0.68 4.03
CA PHE A 195 5.57 1.24 4.55
C PHE A 195 6.51 1.65 3.40
N ARG A 196 6.70 0.78 2.40
CA ARG A 196 7.46 1.14 1.18
C ARG A 196 6.89 2.41 0.52
N ASN A 197 5.58 2.47 0.33
CA ASN A 197 4.93 3.60 -0.35
C ASN A 197 5.09 4.91 0.43
N ASN A 198 5.09 4.86 1.77
CA ASN A 198 5.37 6.02 2.62
C ASN A 198 6.82 6.50 2.48
N LEU A 199 7.79 5.59 2.47
CA LEU A 199 9.20 5.90 2.19
C LEU A 199 9.40 6.49 0.78
N PHE A 200 8.54 6.09 -0.17
CA PHE A 200 8.62 6.50 -1.57
C PHE A 200 7.87 7.80 -1.88
N SER A 201 7.12 8.33 -0.93
CA SER A 201 6.29 9.52 -1.14
C SER A 201 7.11 10.80 -1.17
N GLY A 202 7.13 11.49 -2.31
CA GLY A 202 7.75 12.81 -2.44
C GLY A 202 6.97 13.96 -1.78
N ALA A 203 5.78 13.68 -1.25
CA ALA A 203 4.99 14.65 -0.48
C ALA A 203 5.41 14.71 1.00
N ARG A 204 6.12 13.68 1.48
CA ARG A 204 6.56 13.50 2.86
C ARG A 204 8.08 13.51 2.95
N LEU A 205 8.58 13.79 4.14
CA LEU A 205 9.99 13.70 4.49
C LEU A 205 10.12 13.05 5.86
N LEU A 206 10.32 11.73 5.90
CA LEU A 206 10.41 11.00 7.17
C LEU A 206 11.66 11.47 7.94
N ALA A 207 11.45 12.24 9.02
CA ALA A 207 12.51 12.80 9.85
C ALA A 207 12.67 11.98 11.13
N LEU A 208 13.84 11.39 11.32
CA LEU A 208 14.17 10.41 12.36
C LEU A 208 15.33 10.95 13.18
N GLY A 209 15.03 11.80 14.18
CA GLY A 209 16.05 12.50 14.95
C GLY A 209 16.96 13.38 14.08
N SER A 210 18.26 13.09 14.07
CA SER A 210 19.26 13.77 13.23
C SER A 210 19.41 13.19 11.82
N TYR A 211 18.54 12.25 11.44
CA TYR A 211 18.56 11.57 10.15
C TYR A 211 17.20 11.68 9.45
N THR A 212 17.18 11.23 8.20
CA THR A 212 15.96 11.15 7.38
C THR A 212 15.95 9.82 6.64
N ALA A 213 14.76 9.33 6.29
CA ALA A 213 14.59 8.18 5.39
C ALA A 213 13.93 8.64 4.09
N ILE A 214 14.63 8.49 2.96
CA ILE A 214 14.19 9.05 1.67
C ILE A 214 14.38 8.10 0.48
N TYR A 215 13.45 8.18 -0.47
CA TYR A 215 13.49 7.39 -1.72
C TYR A 215 14.76 7.55 -2.55
N SER A 216 15.34 8.77 -2.63
CA SER A 216 16.44 9.02 -3.57
C SER A 216 17.68 8.17 -3.27
N ARG A 217 17.93 7.87 -1.99
CA ARG A 217 19.03 7.00 -1.55
C ARG A 217 18.75 5.53 -1.84
N ILE A 218 17.50 5.09 -1.66
CA ILE A 218 17.07 3.74 -2.05
C ILE A 218 17.20 3.55 -3.57
N ARG A 219 16.85 4.58 -4.36
CA ARG A 219 17.07 4.56 -5.81
C ARG A 219 18.55 4.50 -6.14
N GLU A 220 19.39 5.32 -5.52
CA GLU A 220 20.84 5.28 -5.74
C GLU A 220 21.40 3.88 -5.48
N MET A 221 21.06 3.28 -4.34
CA MET A 221 21.42 1.91 -3.98
C MET A 221 20.93 0.88 -5.01
N ALA A 222 19.70 0.99 -5.52
CA ALA A 222 19.16 0.03 -6.49
C ALA A 222 19.92 0.01 -7.82
N PHE A 223 20.67 1.07 -8.14
CA PHE A 223 21.50 1.17 -9.35
C PHE A 223 22.99 0.93 -9.07
N ALA A 224 23.38 0.75 -7.80
CA ALA A 224 24.74 0.43 -7.41
C ALA A 224 25.07 -1.03 -7.69
N ASP A 225 26.35 -1.30 -7.94
CA ASP A 225 26.82 -2.67 -8.16
C ASP A 225 26.70 -3.49 -6.87
N GLY A 226 26.33 -4.78 -7.01
CA GLY A 226 26.11 -5.69 -5.88
C GLY A 226 24.81 -5.46 -5.12
N SER A 227 23.96 -4.53 -5.55
CA SER A 227 22.68 -4.24 -4.90
C SER A 227 21.73 -5.45 -4.93
N PRO A 228 21.04 -5.75 -3.81
CA PRO A 228 20.00 -6.77 -3.76
C PRO A 228 18.68 -6.33 -4.42
N LEU A 229 18.54 -5.04 -4.76
CA LEU A 229 17.35 -4.50 -5.44
C LEU A 229 17.50 -4.51 -6.95
N PHE A 230 16.38 -4.68 -7.65
CA PHE A 230 16.33 -4.47 -9.10
C PHE A 230 15.91 -3.03 -9.43
N HIS A 231 16.32 -2.53 -10.60
CA HIS A 231 15.91 -1.20 -11.06
C HIS A 231 14.38 -1.03 -11.10
N ARG A 232 13.64 -2.10 -11.44
CA ARG A 232 12.17 -2.10 -11.47
C ARG A 232 11.52 -1.98 -10.09
N ASP A 233 12.26 -2.27 -9.03
CA ASP A 233 11.76 -2.20 -7.65
C ASP A 233 11.65 -0.74 -7.17
N VAL A 234 12.32 0.17 -7.88
CA VAL A 234 12.32 1.60 -7.60
C VAL A 234 11.78 2.43 -8.76
N GLU A 235 11.94 2.00 -10.02
CA GLU A 235 11.45 2.70 -11.21
C GLU A 235 10.34 1.94 -11.93
N LYS A 236 9.28 2.65 -12.34
CA LYS A 236 8.06 2.04 -12.92
C LYS A 236 7.54 0.88 -12.07
N LEU A 237 7.72 1.01 -10.76
CA LEU A 237 7.31 0.04 -9.77
C LEU A 237 5.80 -0.19 -9.88
N ASP A 238 5.42 -1.45 -10.02
CA ASP A 238 4.07 -1.89 -9.77
C ASP A 238 3.82 -1.77 -8.26
N ARG A 239 2.93 -0.85 -7.87
CA ARG A 239 2.61 -0.60 -6.45
C ARG A 239 2.01 -1.84 -5.78
N GLN A 240 1.48 -2.79 -6.55
CA GLN A 240 0.95 -4.05 -6.05
C GLN A 240 2.01 -5.18 -5.99
N ASP A 241 3.25 -4.98 -6.47
CA ASP A 241 4.30 -6.01 -6.42
C ASP A 241 4.82 -6.20 -4.98
N ASP A 242 4.38 -7.29 -4.35
CA ASP A 242 4.84 -7.70 -3.02
C ASP A 242 6.33 -8.01 -3.00
N ASN A 243 6.88 -8.58 -4.08
CA ASN A 243 8.29 -8.99 -4.09
C ASN A 243 9.24 -7.81 -4.00
N ALA A 244 8.87 -6.69 -4.63
CA ALA A 244 9.66 -5.46 -4.55
C ALA A 244 9.69 -4.92 -3.11
N ALA A 245 8.55 -4.99 -2.40
CA ALA A 245 8.51 -4.64 -0.98
C ALA A 245 9.34 -5.62 -0.15
N THR A 246 9.15 -6.93 -0.31
CA THR A 246 9.91 -7.96 0.43
C THR A 246 11.41 -7.84 0.24
N ARG A 247 11.89 -7.57 -0.99
CA ARG A 247 13.33 -7.34 -1.24
C ARG A 247 13.83 -6.09 -0.52
N LEU A 248 13.07 -4.99 -0.53
CA LEU A 248 13.48 -3.74 0.13
C LEU A 248 13.68 -3.91 1.63
N PHE A 249 12.80 -4.65 2.31
CA PHE A 249 12.86 -4.89 3.74
C PHE A 249 13.67 -6.16 4.12
N SER A 250 14.41 -6.73 3.17
CA SER A 250 15.17 -7.97 3.40
C SER A 250 16.46 -7.71 4.19
N ALA A 251 16.96 -8.72 4.91
CA ALA A 251 18.26 -8.64 5.59
C ALA A 251 19.42 -8.36 4.62
N ASP A 252 19.34 -8.83 3.38
CA ASP A 252 20.38 -8.56 2.39
C ASP A 252 20.43 -7.06 2.03
N THR A 253 19.27 -6.40 1.94
CA THR A 253 19.20 -4.94 1.74
C THR A 253 19.70 -4.18 2.96
N LEU A 254 19.32 -4.59 4.16
CA LEU A 254 19.83 -3.99 5.40
C LEU A 254 21.35 -4.14 5.52
N LYS A 255 21.87 -5.34 5.23
CA LYS A 255 23.29 -5.64 5.23
C LYS A 255 24.04 -4.79 4.19
N TYR A 256 23.50 -4.69 2.97
CA TYR A 256 24.09 -3.86 1.93
C TYR A 256 24.21 -2.41 2.38
N LEU A 257 23.13 -1.83 2.94
CA LEU A 257 23.14 -0.46 3.46
C LEU A 257 24.13 -0.30 4.62
N ALA A 258 24.17 -1.23 5.57
CA ALA A 258 25.10 -1.16 6.69
C ALA A 258 26.57 -1.22 6.25
N ASP A 259 26.89 -2.05 5.24
CA ASP A 259 28.25 -2.26 4.75
C ASP A 259 28.73 -1.12 3.81
N HIS A 260 27.84 -0.56 2.98
CA HIS A 260 28.21 0.41 1.94
C HIS A 260 27.77 1.85 2.21
N HIS A 261 26.72 2.04 3.01
CA HIS A 261 26.10 3.34 3.30
C HIS A 261 25.72 3.50 4.78
N PRO A 262 26.67 3.36 5.72
CA PRO A 262 26.38 3.50 7.15
C PRO A 262 25.83 4.89 7.52
N GLU A 263 26.03 5.90 6.67
CA GLU A 263 25.44 7.24 6.79
C GLU A 263 23.92 7.29 6.55
N TYR A 264 23.33 6.25 5.95
CA TYR A 264 21.88 6.11 5.70
C TYR A 264 21.17 5.46 6.90
N LEU A 265 21.54 5.87 8.11
CA LEU A 265 21.08 5.27 9.36
C LEU A 265 19.56 5.39 9.55
N GLY A 266 18.96 6.47 9.06
CA GLY A 266 17.50 6.65 9.07
C GLY A 266 16.79 5.57 8.25
N GLU A 267 17.28 5.29 7.03
CA GLU A 267 16.77 4.21 6.19
C GLU A 267 17.01 2.83 6.81
N ILE A 268 18.20 2.59 7.36
CA ILE A 268 18.55 1.30 7.99
C ILE A 268 17.58 1.00 9.14
N ILE A 269 17.39 1.95 10.06
CA ILE A 269 16.50 1.74 11.22
C ILE A 269 15.03 1.62 10.77
N TYR A 270 14.60 2.43 9.79
CA TYR A 270 13.25 2.35 9.24
C TYR A 270 12.98 0.96 8.64
N LEU A 271 13.88 0.48 7.78
CA LEU A 271 13.74 -0.82 7.13
C LEU A 271 13.85 -1.97 8.15
N PHE A 272 14.68 -1.83 9.19
CA PHE A 272 14.82 -2.82 10.26
C PHE A 272 13.50 -2.97 11.05
N ILE A 273 12.99 -1.87 11.62
CA ILE A 273 11.78 -1.89 12.45
C ILE A 273 10.56 -2.44 11.69
N PHE A 274 10.29 -1.91 10.49
CA PHE A 274 9.10 -2.32 9.74
C PHE A 274 9.28 -3.66 9.03
N GLY A 275 10.51 -4.06 8.70
CA GLY A 275 10.82 -5.39 8.20
C GLY A 275 10.56 -6.45 9.28
N GLU A 276 11.08 -6.25 10.48
CA GLU A 276 10.89 -7.19 11.59
C GLU A 276 9.45 -7.24 12.10
N LEU A 277 8.71 -6.12 12.07
CA LEU A 277 7.28 -6.12 12.36
C LEU A 277 6.53 -7.11 11.45
N ILE A 278 6.90 -7.18 10.17
CA ILE A 278 6.30 -8.13 9.23
C ILE A 278 6.88 -9.53 9.40
N ASP A 279 8.15 -9.69 9.76
CA ASP A 279 8.72 -10.99 10.13
C ASP A 279 8.00 -11.62 11.34
N ALA A 280 7.50 -10.80 12.28
CA ALA A 280 6.68 -11.28 13.39
C ALA A 280 5.45 -12.08 12.90
N TYR A 281 4.96 -11.79 11.70
CA TYR A 281 3.88 -12.53 11.03
C TYR A 281 4.38 -13.60 10.08
N GLN A 282 5.43 -13.34 9.30
CA GLN A 282 5.77 -14.13 8.11
C GLN A 282 6.96 -15.08 8.31
N ASN A 283 7.83 -14.82 9.28
CA ASN A 283 8.95 -15.68 9.57
C ASN A 283 8.46 -16.97 10.25
N ARG A 284 8.86 -18.13 9.74
CA ARG A 284 8.38 -19.46 10.18
C ARG A 284 9.24 -20.09 11.27
N SER A 285 10.40 -19.49 11.57
CA SER A 285 11.43 -20.09 12.43
C SER A 285 11.57 -19.44 13.81
N ILE A 286 10.70 -18.47 14.15
CA ILE A 286 10.77 -17.74 15.41
C ILE A 286 9.60 -18.09 16.36
N PRO A 287 9.85 -18.22 17.68
CA PRO A 287 8.83 -18.51 18.69
C PRO A 287 7.98 -17.28 19.03
N HIS A 288 6.88 -17.46 19.76
CA HIS A 288 5.95 -16.37 20.10
C HIS A 288 6.58 -15.26 20.96
N ALA A 289 7.47 -15.60 21.91
CA ALA A 289 8.18 -14.59 22.70
C ALA A 289 8.99 -13.61 21.82
N GLU A 290 9.74 -14.14 20.84
CA GLU A 290 10.51 -13.32 19.90
C GLU A 290 9.61 -12.49 18.99
N ARG A 291 8.42 -12.96 18.63
CA ARG A 291 7.44 -12.17 17.86
C ARG A 291 6.84 -11.03 18.70
N VAL A 292 6.52 -11.27 19.98
CA VAL A 292 5.96 -10.27 20.93
C VAL A 292 6.91 -9.08 21.10
N LYS A 293 8.15 -9.31 21.56
CA LYS A 293 9.30 -9.04 20.70
C LYS A 293 9.30 -7.84 19.75
N LEU A 294 9.37 -8.22 18.48
CA LEU A 294 9.42 -7.35 17.31
C LEU A 294 8.19 -6.42 17.26
N VAL A 295 6.98 -6.90 17.59
CA VAL A 295 5.77 -6.05 17.53
C VAL A 295 5.77 -4.95 18.58
N LEU A 296 6.23 -5.24 19.81
CA LEU A 296 6.36 -4.26 20.88
C LEU A 296 7.50 -3.28 20.60
N ARG A 297 8.64 -3.75 20.05
CA ARG A 297 9.73 -2.84 19.66
C ARG A 297 9.27 -1.85 18.60
N ALA A 298 8.50 -2.30 17.60
CA ALA A 298 7.91 -1.42 16.59
C ALA A 298 6.95 -0.39 17.22
N ARG A 299 6.12 -0.81 18.19
CA ARG A 299 5.23 0.09 18.95
C ARG A 299 6.01 1.17 19.67
N TYR A 300 6.98 0.76 20.50
CA TYR A 300 7.77 1.66 21.32
C TYR A 300 8.61 2.63 20.50
N PHE A 301 9.14 2.18 19.37
CA PHE A 301 9.85 3.02 18.42
C PHE A 301 8.92 4.07 17.79
N LEU A 302 7.72 3.67 17.36
CA LEU A 302 6.75 4.57 16.74
C LEU A 302 6.29 5.66 17.73
N ASP A 303 6.04 5.29 18.98
CA ASP A 303 5.67 6.22 20.05
C ASP A 303 6.79 7.23 20.32
N SER A 304 8.05 6.75 20.44
CA SER A 304 9.23 7.62 20.62
C SER A 304 9.47 8.53 19.41
N TRP A 305 9.31 8.01 18.20
CA TRP A 305 9.42 8.80 16.97
C TRP A 305 8.36 9.90 16.94
N SER A 306 7.09 9.57 17.20
CA SER A 306 5.99 10.53 17.28
C SER A 306 6.26 11.63 18.32
N ALA A 307 6.67 11.26 19.53
CA ALA A 307 7.00 12.21 20.60
C ALA A 307 8.15 13.14 20.22
N SER A 308 9.19 12.63 19.55
CA SER A 308 10.32 13.46 19.09
C SER A 308 9.88 14.55 18.10
N LEU A 309 8.89 14.26 17.26
CA LEU A 309 8.32 15.23 16.32
C LEU A 309 7.48 16.29 17.04
N ASP A 310 6.69 15.89 18.03
CA ASP A 310 5.88 16.80 18.85
C ASP A 310 6.76 17.81 19.62
N ILE A 311 7.80 17.31 20.30
CA ILE A 311 8.75 18.15 21.06
C ILE A 311 9.48 19.13 20.12
N SER A 312 9.82 18.71 18.91
CA SER A 312 10.51 19.54 17.91
C SER A 312 9.59 20.50 17.16
N GLY A 313 8.26 20.36 17.29
CA GLY A 313 7.26 21.14 16.57
C GLY A 313 7.14 20.79 15.08
N TYR A 314 7.42 19.54 14.70
CA TYR A 314 7.20 19.03 13.36
C TYR A 314 5.72 18.71 13.11
N SER A 315 5.23 18.99 11.89
CA SER A 315 3.92 18.49 11.49
C SER A 315 4.00 17.02 11.09
N LYS A 316 3.30 16.14 11.82
CA LYS A 316 3.23 14.70 11.48
C LYS A 316 2.70 14.45 10.06
N SER A 317 1.84 15.33 9.55
CA SER A 317 1.34 15.27 8.17
C SER A 317 2.41 15.38 7.09
N VAL A 318 3.63 15.84 7.43
CA VAL A 318 4.76 15.95 6.49
C VAL A 318 5.93 15.09 6.90
N TYR A 319 6.22 15.00 8.21
CA TYR A 319 7.47 14.42 8.72
C TYR A 319 7.35 13.02 9.32
N PHE A 320 6.14 12.46 9.34
CA PHE A 320 5.83 11.14 9.88
C PHE A 320 5.17 10.25 8.82
N LEU A 321 4.87 9.01 9.19
CA LEU A 321 3.99 8.13 8.44
C LEU A 321 2.64 8.79 8.17
N SER A 322 1.99 8.41 7.06
CA SER A 322 0.61 8.79 6.80
C SER A 322 -0.32 8.28 7.90
N ARG A 323 -1.48 8.90 8.07
CA ARG A 323 -2.46 8.50 9.08
C ARG A 323 -2.85 7.03 8.90
N GLU A 324 -3.08 6.63 7.66
CA GLU A 324 -3.41 5.26 7.27
C GLU A 324 -2.29 4.32 7.68
N ALA A 325 -1.03 4.63 7.40
CA ALA A 325 0.09 3.78 7.77
C ALA A 325 0.26 3.62 9.29
N VAL A 326 -0.02 4.68 10.06
CA VAL A 326 -0.02 4.61 11.54
C VAL A 326 -1.15 3.70 12.04
N ASP A 327 -2.36 3.88 11.53
CA ASP A 327 -3.52 3.04 11.89
C ASP A 327 -3.25 1.56 11.54
N ILE A 328 -2.69 1.31 10.35
CA ILE A 328 -2.30 -0.03 9.90
C ILE A 328 -1.23 -0.66 10.82
N THR A 329 -0.22 0.12 11.20
CA THR A 329 0.84 -0.34 12.11
C THR A 329 0.24 -0.75 13.45
N ARG A 330 -0.68 0.06 13.96
CA ARG A 330 -1.38 -0.19 15.21
C ARG A 330 -2.21 -1.47 15.15
N ILE A 331 -3.00 -1.67 14.09
CA ILE A 331 -3.85 -2.86 13.92
C ILE A 331 -3.00 -4.14 13.83
N ILE A 332 -1.85 -4.10 13.14
CA ILE A 332 -0.96 -5.26 13.04
C ILE A 332 -0.32 -5.59 14.39
N ILE A 333 0.13 -4.58 15.14
CA ILE A 333 0.71 -4.81 16.47
C ILE A 333 -0.34 -5.38 17.43
N GLU A 334 -1.49 -4.71 17.53
CA GLU A 334 -2.58 -5.10 18.44
C GLU A 334 -3.21 -6.44 18.01
N GLY A 335 -3.29 -6.70 16.70
CA GLY A 335 -3.81 -7.95 16.13
C GLY A 335 -2.95 -9.17 16.45
N TYR A 336 -1.62 -9.07 16.36
CA TYR A 336 -0.74 -10.17 16.72
C TYR A 336 -0.84 -10.50 18.22
N LEU A 337 -0.78 -9.46 19.07
CA LEU A 337 -0.93 -9.62 20.52
C LEU A 337 -2.29 -10.23 20.87
N ALA A 338 -3.37 -9.81 20.20
CA ALA A 338 -4.69 -10.39 20.37
C ALA A 338 -4.74 -11.88 20.00
N LEU A 339 -4.05 -12.30 18.93
CA LEU A 339 -3.96 -13.72 18.57
C LEU A 339 -3.27 -14.53 19.68
N VAL A 340 -2.18 -14.02 20.26
CA VAL A 340 -1.49 -14.68 21.37
C VAL A 340 -2.43 -14.87 22.56
N TYR A 341 -3.16 -13.82 22.98
CA TYR A 341 -4.12 -13.92 24.08
C TYR A 341 -5.27 -14.87 23.77
N ILE A 342 -5.84 -14.83 22.55
CA ILE A 342 -6.97 -15.69 22.19
C ILE A 342 -6.56 -17.17 22.21
N TYR A 343 -5.42 -17.52 21.59
CA TYR A 343 -4.94 -18.90 21.57
C TYR A 343 -4.56 -19.41 22.96
N ARG A 344 -4.00 -18.55 23.81
CA ARG A 344 -3.58 -18.91 25.17
C ARG A 344 -4.77 -19.05 26.14
N ASP A 345 -5.72 -18.12 26.07
CA ASP A 345 -6.72 -17.91 27.14
C ASP A 345 -8.14 -18.32 26.74
N SER A 346 -8.46 -18.38 25.43
CA SER A 346 -9.85 -18.51 24.94
C SER A 346 -10.11 -19.72 24.04
N VAL A 347 -9.07 -20.37 23.51
CA VAL A 347 -9.23 -21.57 22.66
C VAL A 347 -9.23 -22.83 23.53
N ASP A 348 -10.21 -23.71 23.28
CA ASP A 348 -10.28 -25.01 23.98
C ASP A 348 -9.22 -25.97 23.44
N GLY A 349 -8.17 -26.24 24.24
CA GLY A 349 -7.07 -27.13 23.85
C GLY A 349 -5.86 -26.38 23.31
N ILE A 350 -4.84 -27.12 22.87
CA ILE A 350 -3.57 -26.55 22.41
C ILE A 350 -3.51 -26.66 20.89
N PHE A 351 -3.38 -25.50 20.23
CA PHE A 351 -3.21 -25.41 18.78
C PHE A 351 -2.01 -24.52 18.45
N PRO A 352 -1.28 -24.80 17.36
CA PRO A 352 -0.21 -23.92 16.93
C PRO A 352 -0.80 -22.61 16.39
N LEU A 353 -0.26 -21.48 16.82
CA LEU A 353 -0.55 -20.19 16.23
C LEU A 353 0.39 -19.97 15.04
N LEU A 354 -0.18 -19.94 13.83
CA LEU A 354 0.54 -19.68 12.57
C LEU A 354 0.08 -18.32 12.02
N PRO A 355 0.75 -17.21 12.38
CA PRO A 355 0.22 -15.86 12.14
C PRO A 355 0.00 -15.55 10.65
N TRP A 356 0.82 -16.13 9.76
CA TRP A 356 0.68 -15.96 8.31
C TRP A 356 -0.60 -16.60 7.73
N LEU A 357 -1.28 -17.49 8.46
CA LEU A 357 -2.58 -18.05 8.08
C LEU A 357 -3.77 -17.20 8.56
N HIS A 358 -3.52 -16.18 9.40
CA HIS A 358 -4.49 -15.15 9.76
C HIS A 358 -4.36 -13.97 8.80
N SER A 359 -4.72 -14.18 7.52
CA SER A 359 -4.49 -13.21 6.45
C SER A 359 -5.59 -13.26 5.39
N SER A 360 -5.78 -12.17 4.64
CA SER A 360 -6.63 -12.12 3.45
C SER A 360 -6.02 -12.78 2.20
N GLU A 361 -4.74 -13.21 2.26
CA GLU A 361 -4.05 -13.91 1.16
C GLU A 361 -4.87 -15.07 0.58
N ALA A 362 -5.65 -15.80 1.40
CA ALA A 362 -6.52 -16.88 0.93
C ALA A 362 -7.50 -16.42 -0.17
N CYS A 363 -8.07 -15.22 -0.01
CA CYS A 363 -8.98 -14.62 -0.99
C CYS A 363 -8.22 -14.24 -2.27
N GLU A 364 -7.05 -13.59 -2.16
CA GLU A 364 -6.20 -13.23 -3.29
C GLU A 364 -5.80 -14.47 -4.12
N HIS A 365 -5.50 -15.58 -3.45
CA HIS A 365 -5.20 -16.87 -4.07
C HIS A 365 -6.38 -17.41 -4.89
N ILE A 366 -7.59 -17.39 -4.32
CA ILE A 366 -8.81 -17.82 -5.02
C ILE A 366 -9.05 -16.93 -6.25
N PHE A 367 -8.86 -15.62 -6.13
CA PHE A 367 -8.98 -14.70 -7.25
C PHE A 367 -7.91 -14.94 -8.32
N GLY A 368 -6.67 -15.21 -7.91
CA GLY A 368 -5.56 -15.56 -8.80
C GLY A 368 -5.86 -16.81 -9.62
N GLU A 369 -6.34 -17.88 -8.97
CA GLU A 369 -6.74 -19.11 -9.66
C GLU A 369 -7.97 -18.91 -10.55
N SER A 370 -8.94 -18.10 -10.11
CA SER A 370 -10.11 -17.75 -10.93
C SER A 370 -9.69 -17.07 -12.23
N ARG A 371 -8.75 -16.11 -12.15
CA ARG A 371 -8.18 -15.40 -13.32
C ARG A 371 -7.34 -16.27 -14.24
N ARG A 372 -6.79 -17.39 -13.74
CA ARG A 372 -6.11 -18.41 -14.58
C ARG A 372 -7.11 -19.23 -15.38
N ILE A 373 -8.34 -19.43 -14.88
CA ILE A 373 -9.40 -20.13 -15.60
C ILE A 373 -10.06 -19.17 -16.61
N VAL A 374 -10.58 -18.04 -16.12
CA VAL A 374 -11.17 -16.97 -16.94
C VAL A 374 -10.65 -15.62 -16.45
N LYS A 375 -9.89 -14.91 -17.28
CA LYS A 375 -9.23 -13.64 -16.90
C LYS A 375 -10.21 -12.55 -16.44
N ASP A 376 -11.30 -12.36 -17.19
CA ASP A 376 -12.35 -11.39 -16.92
C ASP A 376 -13.67 -12.16 -16.70
N PHE A 377 -13.87 -12.71 -15.50
CA PHE A 377 -15.02 -13.56 -15.19
C PHE A 377 -16.23 -12.73 -14.73
N THR A 378 -17.43 -13.20 -15.07
CA THR A 378 -18.70 -12.69 -14.52
C THR A 378 -19.04 -13.38 -13.20
N MET A 379 -20.08 -12.88 -12.50
CA MET A 379 -20.54 -13.51 -11.25
C MET A 379 -20.97 -14.96 -11.46
N LEU A 380 -21.64 -15.24 -12.59
CA LEU A 380 -22.09 -16.60 -12.90
C LEU A 380 -20.90 -17.52 -13.20
N ASP A 381 -19.90 -17.02 -13.93
CA ASP A 381 -18.67 -17.77 -14.20
C ASP A 381 -17.97 -18.16 -12.90
N PHE A 382 -17.86 -17.22 -11.93
CA PHE A 382 -17.26 -17.49 -10.63
C PHE A 382 -17.98 -18.63 -9.89
N LEU A 383 -19.31 -18.60 -9.85
CA LEU A 383 -20.10 -19.64 -9.18
C LEU A 383 -19.91 -21.02 -9.81
N TYR A 384 -19.88 -21.10 -11.13
CA TYR A 384 -19.61 -22.35 -11.83
C TYR A 384 -18.16 -22.83 -11.69
N MET A 385 -17.22 -21.92 -11.42
CA MET A 385 -15.82 -22.26 -11.15
C MET A 385 -15.59 -22.82 -9.75
N ILE A 386 -16.49 -22.63 -8.78
CA ILE A 386 -16.28 -23.04 -7.37
C ILE A 386 -15.85 -24.51 -7.22
N PRO A 387 -16.50 -25.52 -7.84
CA PRO A 387 -16.05 -26.92 -7.74
C PRO A 387 -14.62 -27.11 -8.23
N LYS A 388 -14.27 -26.50 -9.37
CA LYS A 388 -12.91 -26.56 -9.93
C LYS A 388 -11.89 -25.84 -9.05
N LEU A 389 -12.26 -24.70 -8.50
CA LEU A 389 -11.41 -23.93 -7.58
C LEU A 389 -11.10 -24.77 -6.34
N ARG A 390 -12.08 -25.49 -5.79
CA ARG A 390 -11.87 -26.40 -4.64
C ARG A 390 -10.80 -27.44 -4.91
N VAL A 391 -10.79 -28.06 -6.09
CA VAL A 391 -9.77 -29.07 -6.47
C VAL A 391 -8.41 -28.40 -6.74
N LYS A 392 -8.39 -27.31 -7.51
CA LYS A 392 -7.15 -26.60 -7.86
C LYS A 392 -6.42 -26.02 -6.66
N ILE A 393 -7.16 -25.40 -5.74
CA ILE A 393 -6.58 -24.78 -4.55
C ILE A 393 -6.00 -25.86 -3.64
N ARG A 394 -6.74 -26.95 -3.36
CA ARG A 394 -6.22 -28.10 -2.60
C ARG A 394 -4.96 -28.69 -3.22
N SER A 395 -5.00 -28.92 -4.53
CA SER A 395 -3.83 -29.40 -5.26
C SER A 395 -2.65 -28.43 -5.14
N ALA A 396 -2.90 -27.12 -5.19
CA ALA A 396 -1.85 -26.12 -5.03
C ALA A 396 -1.29 -26.10 -3.60
N VAL A 397 -2.14 -26.23 -2.58
CA VAL A 397 -1.75 -26.29 -1.17
C VAL A 397 -0.83 -27.48 -0.91
N LEU A 398 -1.25 -28.67 -1.33
CA LEU A 398 -0.54 -29.93 -1.06
C LEU A 398 0.75 -30.08 -1.91
N ARG A 399 0.74 -29.53 -3.13
CA ARG A 399 1.89 -29.64 -4.05
C ARG A 399 2.82 -28.43 -4.00
N ALA A 400 2.50 -27.38 -3.24
CA ALA A 400 3.35 -26.23 -3.07
C ALA A 400 4.61 -26.59 -2.28
N LYS A 401 5.63 -27.07 -3.00
CA LYS A 401 7.01 -26.75 -2.63
C LYS A 401 7.20 -25.26 -2.87
N ALA A 402 7.81 -24.57 -1.89
CA ALA A 402 8.07 -23.13 -1.88
C ALA A 402 8.26 -22.57 -3.30
N SER A 403 7.38 -21.67 -3.72
CA SER A 403 7.52 -21.02 -5.02
C SER A 403 8.89 -20.34 -5.08
N ASP A 404 9.58 -20.50 -6.21
CA ASP A 404 10.92 -19.95 -6.40
C ASP A 404 10.82 -18.43 -6.33
N SER A 405 11.29 -17.83 -5.23
CA SER A 405 11.38 -16.38 -5.01
C SER A 405 12.25 -15.68 -6.08
N LYS A 406 12.86 -16.46 -6.99
CA LYS A 406 13.63 -16.04 -8.16
C LYS A 406 12.78 -15.86 -9.44
N ALA A 407 11.47 -16.10 -9.42
CA ALA A 407 10.63 -15.96 -10.60
C ALA A 407 10.58 -14.49 -11.11
N ARG A 408 10.88 -14.31 -12.41
CA ARG A 408 10.80 -12.99 -13.07
C ARG A 408 9.33 -12.56 -13.21
N ALA A 409 8.96 -11.50 -12.46
CA ALA A 409 7.78 -10.64 -12.61
C ALA A 409 6.64 -11.16 -13.48
N THR A 410 5.58 -11.63 -12.82
CA THR A 410 4.17 -11.23 -13.01
C THR A 410 3.32 -12.05 -12.03
N GLY A 411 2.68 -11.39 -11.05
CA GLY A 411 1.76 -12.02 -10.09
C GLY A 411 2.31 -12.19 -8.67
N TYR A 412 1.39 -12.26 -7.71
CA TYR A 412 1.61 -12.48 -6.27
C TYR A 412 2.64 -13.58 -6.00
N SER A 413 3.56 -13.33 -5.06
CA SER A 413 4.58 -14.29 -4.65
C SER A 413 4.04 -15.15 -3.52
N HIS A 414 3.88 -16.43 -3.83
CA HIS A 414 3.16 -17.37 -3.00
C HIS A 414 4.10 -18.03 -1.99
N THR A 415 4.29 -17.37 -0.84
CA THR A 415 4.92 -17.96 0.35
C THR A 415 3.92 -18.68 1.25
N TYR A 416 2.62 -18.46 1.06
CA TYR A 416 1.52 -18.91 1.93
C TYR A 416 1.60 -20.41 2.31
N PHE A 417 1.99 -21.28 1.37
CA PHE A 417 2.03 -22.74 1.55
C PHE A 417 3.42 -23.33 1.87
N ASP A 418 4.46 -22.52 2.11
CA ASP A 418 5.78 -23.07 2.50
C ASP A 418 5.73 -23.57 3.96
N ASN A 419 5.83 -24.88 4.15
CA ASN A 419 5.79 -25.54 5.45
C ASN A 419 7.18 -26.06 5.91
N THR A 420 8.26 -25.67 5.22
CA THR A 420 9.60 -26.24 5.49
C THR A 420 10.18 -25.75 6.83
N GLY A 421 10.50 -26.68 7.74
CA GLY A 421 11.24 -26.41 8.98
C GLY A 421 10.42 -25.78 10.12
N LEU A 422 9.11 -26.00 10.16
CA LEU A 422 8.24 -25.51 11.23
C LEU A 422 8.47 -26.26 12.55
N ASP A 423 8.66 -25.49 13.63
CA ASP A 423 8.67 -25.99 15.00
C ASP A 423 7.26 -25.85 15.59
N ILE A 424 6.42 -26.88 15.39
CA ILE A 424 5.02 -26.90 15.85
C ILE A 424 4.92 -26.76 17.36
N LEU A 425 5.89 -27.30 18.12
CA LEU A 425 5.88 -27.23 19.59
C LEU A 425 6.13 -25.79 20.06
N ALA A 426 7.13 -25.12 19.49
CA ALA A 426 7.40 -23.72 19.80
C ALA A 426 6.24 -22.79 19.41
N LEU A 427 5.52 -23.11 18.31
CA LEU A 427 4.34 -22.38 17.84
C LEU A 427 3.06 -22.74 18.60
N SER A 428 3.11 -23.74 19.48
CA SER A 428 2.01 -24.11 20.39
C SER A 428 2.29 -23.69 21.83
N THR A 429 3.42 -23.04 22.09
CA THR A 429 3.85 -22.59 23.42
C THR A 429 3.72 -21.08 23.52
N PHE A 430 2.83 -20.61 24.39
CA PHE A 430 2.49 -19.20 24.53
C PHE A 430 3.18 -18.58 25.74
N PRO A 431 3.66 -17.32 25.64
CA PRO A 431 4.25 -16.63 26.78
C PRO A 431 3.19 -16.31 27.85
N SER A 432 3.58 -16.45 29.11
CA SER A 432 2.79 -15.97 30.25
C SER A 432 2.77 -14.43 30.30
N ASP A 433 1.92 -13.84 31.14
CA ASP A 433 1.92 -12.39 31.32
C ASP A 433 3.25 -11.86 31.86
N ASP A 434 3.91 -12.62 32.74
CA ASP A 434 5.25 -12.28 33.25
C ASP A 434 6.31 -12.35 32.13
N ASP A 435 6.22 -13.35 31.24
CA ASP A 435 7.11 -13.44 30.06
C ASP A 435 6.86 -12.27 29.10
N ILE A 436 5.60 -11.88 28.89
CA ILE A 436 5.23 -10.72 28.06
C ILE A 436 5.80 -9.44 28.66
N ASP A 437 5.69 -9.24 29.98
CA ASP A 437 6.24 -8.07 30.67
C ASP A 437 7.78 -8.02 30.59
N LEU A 438 8.46 -9.17 30.73
CA LEU A 438 9.92 -9.27 30.55
C LEU A 438 10.33 -8.92 29.11
N VAL A 439 9.65 -9.51 28.12
CA VAL A 439 9.90 -9.26 26.70
C VAL A 439 9.58 -7.81 26.33
N ALA A 440 8.55 -7.22 26.92
CA ALA A 440 8.23 -5.81 26.76
C ALA A 440 9.38 -4.92 27.24
N ALA A 441 10.00 -5.23 28.38
CA ALA A 441 11.16 -4.50 28.88
C ALA A 441 12.36 -4.58 27.92
N GLU A 442 12.68 -5.77 27.41
CA GLU A 442 13.72 -5.96 26.39
C GLU A 442 13.44 -5.17 25.11
N ALA A 443 12.20 -5.25 24.59
CA ALA A 443 11.77 -4.52 23.40
C ALA A 443 11.90 -3.00 23.56
N ALA A 444 11.63 -2.48 24.77
CA ALA A 444 11.77 -1.07 25.07
C ALA A 444 13.23 -0.64 25.13
N GLU A 445 14.11 -1.44 25.74
CA GLU A 445 15.57 -1.18 25.76
C GLU A 445 16.17 -1.20 24.34
N GLU A 446 15.78 -2.16 23.51
CA GLU A 446 16.19 -2.22 22.11
C GLU A 446 15.68 -1.00 21.32
N SER A 447 14.41 -0.62 21.52
CA SER A 447 13.84 0.59 20.92
C SER A 447 14.60 1.86 21.34
N ASP A 448 14.87 2.03 22.63
CA ASP A 448 15.61 3.19 23.16
C ASP A 448 17.04 3.24 22.61
N SER A 449 17.68 2.08 22.43
CA SER A 449 18.99 1.98 21.76
C SER A 449 18.95 2.47 20.31
N LEU A 450 17.90 2.11 19.55
CA LEU A 450 17.71 2.58 18.17
C LEU A 450 17.42 4.09 18.12
N ILE A 451 16.63 4.60 19.06
CA ILE A 451 16.37 6.04 19.21
C ILE A 451 17.67 6.79 19.53
N ALA A 452 18.53 6.25 20.40
CA ALA A 452 19.83 6.81 20.70
C ALA A 452 20.75 6.89 19.47
N LEU A 453 20.74 5.85 18.61
CA LEU A 453 21.47 5.86 17.34
C LEU A 453 21.03 6.99 16.39
N LEU A 454 19.75 7.36 16.43
CA LEU A 454 19.21 8.51 15.67
C LEU A 454 19.62 9.87 16.25
N GLY A 455 20.40 9.89 17.34
CA GLY A 455 20.86 11.10 18.01
C GLY A 455 19.83 11.71 18.95
N LEU A 456 18.83 10.93 19.40
CA LEU A 456 17.81 11.36 20.36
C LEU A 456 18.12 10.75 21.73
N ALA A 457 17.99 11.52 22.81
CA ALA A 457 18.11 10.97 24.17
C ALA A 457 16.76 10.36 24.61
N PRO A 458 16.66 9.02 24.82
CA PRO A 458 15.36 8.38 25.12
C PRO A 458 14.70 8.93 26.39
N SER A 459 15.49 9.21 27.43
CA SER A 459 15.00 9.78 28.69
C SER A 459 14.28 11.12 28.54
N GLN A 460 14.66 11.93 27.55
CA GLN A 460 13.97 13.20 27.25
C GLN A 460 12.63 12.98 26.56
N LEU A 461 12.50 11.92 25.76
CA LEU A 461 11.25 11.57 25.08
C LEU A 461 10.24 11.00 26.07
N HIS A 462 10.67 10.14 26.99
CA HIS A 462 9.79 9.56 28.00
C HIS A 462 9.14 10.64 28.86
N ALA A 463 9.91 11.67 29.27
CA ALA A 463 9.41 12.83 30.02
C ALA A 463 8.29 13.60 29.28
N GLY A 464 8.37 13.67 27.95
CA GLY A 464 7.40 14.34 27.09
C GLY A 464 6.15 13.51 26.75
N MET A 465 6.14 12.21 27.09
CA MET A 465 4.99 11.30 26.86
C MET A 465 3.92 11.38 27.96
N THR A 466 4.08 12.27 28.95
CA THR A 466 3.10 12.46 30.02
C THR A 466 1.75 12.95 29.47
N PRO A 467 0.62 12.30 29.81
CA PRO A 467 -0.70 12.75 29.37
C PRO A 467 -1.06 14.08 30.06
N THR A 468 -1.02 15.18 29.31
CA THR A 468 -1.58 16.46 29.75
C THR A 468 -3.09 16.48 29.48
N VAL A 469 -3.88 15.91 30.42
CA VAL A 469 -5.36 16.02 30.52
C VAL A 469 -6.14 15.42 29.31
N PRO A 470 -7.25 14.69 29.49
CA PRO A 470 -8.06 14.26 28.36
C PRO A 470 -8.70 15.48 27.69
N ILE A 471 -8.15 15.91 26.56
CA ILE A 471 -8.89 16.77 25.62
C ILE A 471 -9.97 15.87 25.02
N LEU A 472 -11.20 16.03 25.50
CA LEU A 472 -12.38 15.47 24.85
C LEU A 472 -12.33 15.84 23.36
N PRO A 473 -12.62 14.92 22.44
CA PRO A 473 -12.66 15.25 21.02
C PRO A 473 -13.68 16.38 20.83
N GLY A 474 -13.21 17.52 20.31
CA GLY A 474 -14.09 18.63 20.01
C GLY A 474 -15.18 18.18 19.05
N ILE A 475 -16.43 18.59 19.29
CA ILE A 475 -17.62 18.28 18.49
C ILE A 475 -17.44 18.53 16.97
N SER A 476 -16.46 19.34 16.57
CA SER A 476 -16.05 19.55 15.18
C SER A 476 -15.36 18.35 14.51
N LEU A 477 -14.92 17.32 15.26
CA LEU A 477 -14.46 16.04 14.71
C LEU A 477 -15.60 15.14 14.21
N TRP A 478 -16.86 15.50 14.51
CA TRP A 478 -18.04 14.74 14.08
C TRP A 478 -18.68 15.31 12.82
N TYR A 479 -18.35 16.55 12.44
CA TYR A 479 -18.89 17.24 11.28
C TYR A 479 -17.83 18.12 10.62
N ASN A 480 -17.05 17.53 9.72
CA ASN A 480 -16.52 18.11 8.48
C ASN A 480 -15.43 17.17 7.93
N ALA A 481 -15.86 16.20 7.13
CA ALA A 481 -15.01 15.50 6.19
C ALA A 481 -14.88 16.39 4.95
N GLU A 482 -13.84 17.22 4.88
CA GLU A 482 -13.30 17.54 3.57
C GLU A 482 -12.57 16.27 3.12
N GLU A 483 -13.18 15.60 2.15
CA GLU A 483 -12.63 14.43 1.45
C GLU A 483 -11.36 14.85 0.72
N ASP A 484 -10.21 14.75 1.39
CA ASP A 484 -8.93 14.61 0.69
C ASP A 484 -8.87 13.19 0.14
N SER A 485 -9.60 12.97 -0.97
CA SER A 485 -9.50 11.77 -1.78
C SER A 485 -8.09 11.70 -2.36
N GLU A 486 -7.23 10.83 -1.80
CA GLU A 486 -6.15 10.31 -2.62
C GLU A 486 -6.82 9.58 -3.81
N PRO A 487 -6.49 9.96 -5.06
CA PRO A 487 -7.06 9.27 -6.20
C PRO A 487 -6.62 7.82 -6.11
N ASP A 488 -7.60 6.92 -6.06
CA ASP A 488 -7.44 5.55 -6.53
C ASP A 488 -6.84 5.67 -7.93
N SER A 489 -5.51 5.53 -8.04
CA SER A 489 -4.80 5.66 -9.30
C SER A 489 -4.92 4.36 -10.11
N ASP A 490 -6.08 3.73 -10.04
CA ASP A 490 -6.61 2.95 -11.12
C ASP A 490 -7.11 3.96 -12.15
N ALA A 491 -6.19 4.49 -12.96
CA ALA A 491 -6.65 5.00 -14.25
C ALA A 491 -7.38 3.82 -14.90
N ASP A 492 -8.71 3.88 -14.93
CA ASP A 492 -9.60 2.80 -15.35
C ASP A 492 -9.18 2.33 -16.75
N SER A 493 -8.27 1.37 -16.80
CA SER A 493 -8.01 0.62 -18.01
C SER A 493 -9.22 -0.28 -18.16
N ILE A 494 -10.16 0.14 -19.00
CA ILE A 494 -11.31 -0.66 -19.42
C ILE A 494 -10.77 -2.04 -19.81
N SER A 495 -11.25 -3.11 -19.16
CA SER A 495 -10.82 -4.48 -19.46
C SER A 495 -11.06 -4.79 -20.94
N GLU A 496 -10.24 -5.66 -21.53
CA GLU A 496 -10.40 -6.12 -22.92
C GLU A 496 -11.82 -6.67 -23.17
N ALA A 497 -12.45 -7.32 -22.18
CA ALA A 497 -13.82 -7.79 -22.29
C ALA A 497 -14.85 -6.64 -22.34
N GLN A 498 -14.67 -5.62 -21.48
CA GLN A 498 -15.55 -4.46 -21.43
C GLN A 498 -15.41 -3.59 -22.66
N GLN A 499 -14.18 -3.37 -23.12
CA GLN A 499 -13.92 -2.64 -24.35
C GLN A 499 -14.55 -3.34 -25.55
N LEU A 500 -14.46 -4.67 -25.62
CA LEU A 500 -15.10 -5.44 -26.68
C LEU A 500 -16.63 -5.33 -26.62
N GLN A 501 -17.23 -5.43 -25.43
CA GLN A 501 -18.68 -5.31 -25.24
C GLN A 501 -19.18 -3.90 -25.57
N ASP A 502 -18.51 -2.85 -25.10
CA ASP A 502 -18.86 -1.45 -25.39
C ASP A 502 -18.82 -1.16 -26.90
N LEU A 503 -17.88 -1.76 -27.62
CA LEU A 503 -17.79 -1.61 -29.07
C LEU A 503 -18.90 -2.39 -29.80
N ILE A 504 -19.31 -3.56 -29.30
CA ILE A 504 -20.47 -4.31 -29.82
C ILE A 504 -21.75 -3.51 -29.56
N ASP A 505 -21.95 -2.98 -28.34
CA ASP A 505 -23.12 -2.18 -27.98
C ASP A 505 -23.20 -0.89 -28.81
N LYS A 506 -22.06 -0.19 -29.00
CA LYS A 506 -21.98 0.96 -29.92
C LYS A 506 -22.29 0.57 -31.37
N ALA A 507 -21.86 -0.62 -31.78
CA ALA A 507 -22.17 -1.12 -33.09
C ALA A 507 -23.67 -1.46 -33.24
N GLU A 508 -24.37 -1.91 -32.20
CA GLU A 508 -25.81 -2.19 -32.31
C GLU A 508 -26.68 -0.91 -32.40
N VAL A 509 -26.20 0.23 -31.88
CA VAL A 509 -26.95 1.49 -31.88
C VAL A 509 -26.80 2.29 -33.20
N SER A 510 -25.66 2.19 -33.87
CA SER A 510 -25.33 2.95 -35.09
C SER A 510 -25.71 2.19 -36.38
N VAL A 511 -26.99 1.85 -36.54
CA VAL A 511 -27.49 1.04 -37.69
C VAL A 511 -27.71 1.88 -38.96
N ALA A 512 -27.86 3.21 -38.83
CA ALA A 512 -28.45 4.03 -39.88
C ALA A 512 -27.59 4.34 -41.13
N SER A 513 -26.31 3.90 -41.19
CA SER A 513 -25.41 4.29 -42.29
C SER A 513 -24.37 3.23 -42.71
N ARG A 514 -24.65 1.93 -42.56
CA ARG A 514 -23.67 0.86 -42.85
C ARG A 514 -23.83 0.22 -44.22
N SER A 515 -22.71 -0.13 -44.83
CA SER A 515 -22.70 -0.98 -46.02
C SER A 515 -22.92 -2.45 -45.65
N HIS A 516 -23.50 -3.25 -46.56
CA HIS A 516 -23.68 -4.70 -46.38
C HIS A 516 -22.36 -5.44 -46.07
N ARG A 517 -21.22 -4.91 -46.55
CA ARG A 517 -19.90 -5.46 -46.26
C ARG A 517 -19.49 -5.23 -44.80
N GLN A 518 -19.70 -4.01 -44.30
CA GLN A 518 -19.44 -3.66 -42.89
C GLN A 518 -20.34 -4.45 -41.94
N ASP A 519 -21.61 -4.65 -42.28
CA ASP A 519 -22.53 -5.48 -41.48
C ASP A 519 -22.11 -6.95 -41.41
N LYS A 520 -21.65 -7.53 -42.52
CA LYS A 520 -21.13 -8.90 -42.54
C LYS A 520 -19.84 -9.03 -41.71
N GLU A 521 -18.98 -8.02 -41.75
CA GLU A 521 -17.73 -8.00 -40.98
C GLU A 521 -17.99 -7.83 -39.48
N LEU A 522 -18.91 -6.95 -39.10
CA LEU A 522 -19.40 -6.79 -37.72
C LEU A 522 -20.08 -8.06 -37.21
N LEU A 523 -20.96 -8.70 -37.99
CA LEU A 523 -21.59 -9.97 -37.63
C LEU A 523 -20.55 -11.06 -37.37
N ASN A 524 -19.50 -11.16 -38.20
CA ASN A 524 -18.42 -12.12 -38.00
C ASN A 524 -17.61 -11.83 -36.73
N LEU A 525 -17.34 -10.55 -36.43
CA LEU A 525 -16.62 -10.13 -35.23
C LEU A 525 -17.44 -10.38 -33.95
N THR A 526 -18.75 -10.09 -33.98
CA THR A 526 -19.68 -10.43 -32.89
C THR A 526 -19.78 -11.95 -32.70
N SER A 527 -19.87 -12.72 -33.79
CA SER A 527 -19.86 -14.19 -33.74
C SER A 527 -18.55 -14.74 -33.14
N ALA A 528 -17.41 -14.12 -33.46
CA ALA A 528 -16.13 -14.49 -32.87
C ALA A 528 -16.02 -14.12 -31.38
N ALA A 529 -16.61 -12.99 -30.97
CA ALA A 529 -16.72 -12.62 -29.55
C ALA A 529 -17.61 -13.62 -28.78
N LEU A 530 -18.75 -14.02 -29.37
CA LEU A 530 -19.61 -15.08 -28.83
C LEU A 530 -18.87 -16.41 -28.74
N ALA A 531 -18.08 -16.77 -29.75
CA ALA A 531 -17.25 -17.98 -29.73
C ALA A 531 -16.21 -17.95 -28.60
N LEU A 532 -15.59 -16.81 -28.30
CA LEU A 532 -14.71 -16.67 -27.14
C LEU A 532 -15.46 -16.83 -25.81
N THR A 533 -16.66 -16.26 -25.68
CA THR A 533 -17.48 -16.48 -24.48
C THR A 533 -17.93 -17.93 -24.34
N ALA A 534 -18.23 -18.60 -25.46
CA ALA A 534 -18.55 -20.03 -25.47
C ALA A 534 -17.32 -20.87 -25.11
N ASP A 535 -16.12 -20.53 -25.60
CA ASP A 535 -14.86 -21.19 -25.24
C ASP A 535 -14.55 -21.03 -23.74
N ASP A 536 -14.79 -19.86 -23.17
CA ASP A 536 -14.66 -19.64 -21.72
C ASP A 536 -15.69 -20.46 -20.92
N MET A 537 -16.96 -20.52 -21.36
CA MET A 537 -17.97 -21.41 -20.77
C MET A 537 -17.58 -22.88 -20.89
N ILE A 538 -17.04 -23.28 -22.05
CA ILE A 538 -16.52 -24.63 -22.27
C ILE A 538 -15.40 -24.90 -21.27
N LYS A 539 -14.38 -24.04 -21.12
CA LYS A 539 -13.31 -24.21 -20.10
C LYS A 539 -13.86 -24.36 -18.68
N ILE A 540 -14.92 -23.63 -18.33
CA ILE A 540 -15.60 -23.76 -17.04
C ILE A 540 -16.31 -25.12 -16.94
N HIS A 541 -16.75 -25.74 -18.03
CA HIS A 541 -17.57 -26.97 -18.02
C HIS A 541 -16.82 -28.26 -18.46
N THR A 542 -15.66 -28.18 -19.14
CA THR A 542 -14.90 -29.32 -19.70
C THR A 542 -13.91 -29.97 -18.73
N CYS A 543 -14.25 -30.10 -17.44
CA CYS A 543 -13.49 -31.00 -16.57
C CYS A 543 -14.35 -32.19 -16.15
N ASN A 544 -13.71 -33.36 -16.21
CA ASN A 544 -14.28 -34.69 -16.32
C ASN A 544 -14.86 -35.21 -15.00
N GLY A 545 -15.80 -36.15 -15.09
CA GLY A 545 -16.51 -36.78 -13.96
C GLY A 545 -15.71 -37.65 -12.98
N ASN A 546 -14.42 -37.35 -12.76
CA ASN A 546 -13.59 -37.95 -11.71
C ASN A 546 -13.22 -36.93 -10.61
N GLU A 547 -13.83 -35.74 -10.59
CA GLU A 547 -13.52 -34.69 -9.59
C GLU A 547 -13.85 -35.13 -8.16
N ASP A 548 -14.93 -35.91 -7.97
CA ASP A 548 -15.33 -36.37 -6.64
C ASP A 548 -14.31 -37.36 -6.05
N GLU A 549 -13.82 -38.32 -6.84
CA GLU A 549 -12.77 -39.26 -6.40
C GLU A 549 -11.45 -38.55 -6.06
N VAL A 550 -11.03 -37.60 -6.91
CA VAL A 550 -9.82 -36.80 -6.66
C VAL A 550 -10.00 -35.90 -5.44
N LEU A 551 -11.20 -35.35 -5.23
CA LEU A 551 -11.49 -34.50 -4.08
C LEU A 551 -11.45 -35.32 -2.78
N ASP A 552 -12.01 -36.53 -2.77
CA ASP A 552 -11.97 -37.43 -1.62
C ASP A 552 -10.53 -37.80 -1.23
N GLU A 553 -9.66 -38.09 -2.21
CA GLU A 553 -8.23 -38.34 -1.97
C GLU A 553 -7.53 -37.11 -1.35
N LEU A 554 -7.77 -35.91 -1.89
CA LEU A 554 -7.17 -34.67 -1.38
C LEU A 554 -7.67 -34.34 0.03
N VAL A 555 -8.96 -34.56 0.32
CA VAL A 555 -9.54 -34.33 1.65
C VAL A 555 -8.98 -35.32 2.68
N ALA A 556 -8.74 -36.57 2.30
CA ALA A 556 -8.08 -37.54 3.15
C ALA A 556 -6.63 -37.12 3.48
N GLU A 557 -5.89 -36.57 2.51
CA GLU A 557 -4.54 -36.03 2.72
C GLU A 557 -4.56 -34.80 3.64
N GLU A 558 -5.51 -33.89 3.47
CA GLU A 558 -5.71 -32.73 4.37
C GLU A 558 -5.99 -33.17 5.81
N ASN A 559 -6.88 -34.14 6.00
CA ASN A 559 -7.16 -34.71 7.33
C ASN A 559 -5.90 -35.35 7.92
N GLY A 560 -5.14 -36.11 7.13
CA GLY A 560 -3.86 -36.68 7.56
C GLY A 560 -2.86 -35.62 8.03
N ASN A 561 -2.75 -34.49 7.31
CA ASN A 561 -1.90 -33.36 7.70
C ASN A 561 -2.37 -32.72 9.01
N ILE A 562 -3.67 -32.53 9.19
CA ILE A 562 -4.26 -31.98 10.42
C ILE A 562 -3.92 -32.87 11.61
N GLN A 563 -4.23 -34.17 11.51
CA GLN A 563 -3.98 -35.12 12.61
C GLN A 563 -2.48 -35.22 12.92
N ALA A 564 -1.61 -35.26 11.91
CA ALA A 564 -0.16 -35.28 12.13
C ALA A 564 0.35 -34.07 12.92
N VAL A 565 -0.24 -32.89 12.72
CA VAL A 565 0.11 -31.68 13.46
C VAL A 565 -0.44 -31.72 14.88
N LEU A 566 -1.69 -32.15 15.07
CA LEU A 566 -2.30 -32.26 16.39
C LEU A 566 -1.63 -33.35 17.25
N ASP A 567 -1.28 -34.50 16.66
CA ASP A 567 -0.57 -35.60 17.32
C ASP A 567 0.87 -35.22 17.71
N ALA A 568 1.49 -34.29 16.97
CA ALA A 568 2.83 -33.80 17.27
C ALA A 568 2.88 -32.88 18.50
N ILE A 569 1.73 -32.44 19.03
CA ILE A 569 1.63 -31.62 20.23
C ILE A 569 1.59 -32.56 21.45
N PRO A 570 2.66 -32.65 22.26
CA PRO A 570 2.68 -33.56 23.39
C PRO A 570 1.66 -33.14 24.46
N ILE A 571 0.96 -34.13 25.02
CA ILE A 571 0.08 -33.98 26.18
C ILE A 571 0.96 -33.72 27.42
N LEU A 572 1.19 -32.44 27.73
CA LEU A 572 1.78 -31.86 28.96
C LEU A 572 2.95 -32.61 29.65
N SER A 573 4.16 -32.03 29.51
CA SER A 573 5.06 -31.74 30.64
C SER A 573 6.07 -30.66 30.23
N ILE A 574 5.87 -29.45 30.73
CA ILE A 574 6.78 -28.31 30.52
C ILE A 574 8.01 -28.51 31.40
N THR A 575 9.17 -28.75 30.79
CA THR A 575 10.46 -28.20 31.19
C THR A 575 11.46 -28.48 30.08
N GLU A 576 11.66 -27.58 29.14
CA GLU A 576 12.96 -27.49 28.46
C GLU A 576 13.19 -26.05 27.97
N ALA A 577 14.24 -25.44 28.52
CA ALA A 577 14.68 -24.10 28.18
C ALA A 577 15.24 -24.10 26.75
N SER A 578 14.65 -23.25 25.90
CA SER A 578 15.09 -23.01 24.53
C SER A 578 16.49 -22.37 24.50
N LYS A 579 17.41 -22.97 23.74
CA LYS A 579 18.71 -22.38 23.42
C LYS A 579 18.55 -21.22 22.42
N PRO A 580 19.35 -20.14 22.52
CA PRO A 580 19.33 -19.07 21.52
C PRO A 580 19.92 -19.58 20.20
N LEU A 581 19.09 -19.66 19.16
CA LEU A 581 19.55 -19.87 17.78
C LEU A 581 19.70 -18.52 17.06
N GLY A 582 20.76 -18.43 16.26
CA GLY A 582 21.34 -17.19 15.75
C GLY A 582 20.40 -16.28 14.95
N ARG A 583 20.66 -14.98 15.09
CA ARG A 583 20.04 -13.87 14.35
C ARG A 583 20.24 -14.01 12.84
N GLY A 584 19.14 -14.00 12.10
CA GLY A 584 19.14 -13.84 10.64
C GLY A 584 17.76 -14.07 10.04
N THR A 585 17.27 -13.15 9.20
CA THR A 585 15.96 -13.29 8.55
C THR A 585 16.08 -14.24 7.34
N ILE A 586 15.64 -15.49 7.52
CA ILE A 586 15.79 -16.57 6.52
C ILE A 586 14.98 -16.31 5.24
N GLN A 587 13.93 -15.50 5.32
CA GLN A 587 13.07 -15.16 4.17
C GLN A 587 13.81 -14.31 3.11
N ALA A 588 14.87 -13.59 3.50
CA ALA A 588 15.76 -12.86 2.59
C ALA A 588 16.74 -13.79 1.84
N ALA A 589 17.32 -14.76 2.54
CA ALA A 589 18.38 -15.63 2.01
C ALA A 589 17.94 -16.48 0.80
N ARG A 590 16.64 -16.76 0.65
CA ARG A 590 16.11 -17.50 -0.50
C ARG A 590 15.90 -16.62 -1.74
N GLY A 591 15.85 -15.29 -1.60
CA GLY A 591 15.42 -14.34 -2.65
C GLY A 591 16.52 -13.72 -3.52
N VAL A 592 17.80 -14.00 -3.28
CA VAL A 592 18.89 -13.27 -3.94
C VAL A 592 19.67 -14.16 -4.93
N ARG A 593 19.72 -13.71 -6.19
CA ARG A 593 20.83 -14.02 -7.10
C ARG A 593 21.79 -12.84 -7.06
N THR A 594 23.06 -13.09 -6.79
CA THR A 594 24.12 -12.21 -7.27
C THR A 594 24.13 -12.27 -8.80
N ARG A 595 24.33 -11.11 -9.42
CA ARG A 595 24.20 -10.90 -10.87
C ARG A 595 25.24 -11.71 -11.64
N ILE A 596 24.88 -12.91 -12.10
CA ILE A 596 25.57 -13.55 -13.23
C ILE A 596 24.88 -13.07 -14.51
N VAL A 597 25.64 -12.36 -15.35
CA VAL A 597 25.20 -11.83 -16.63
C VAL A 597 24.97 -12.99 -17.59
N ASP A 598 23.72 -13.39 -17.77
CA ASP A 598 23.33 -14.29 -18.86
C ASP A 598 22.49 -13.54 -19.90
N ARG A 599 23.09 -13.32 -21.06
CA ARG A 599 22.47 -12.71 -22.24
C ARG A 599 21.65 -13.78 -22.98
N SER A 600 20.36 -13.90 -22.68
CA SER A 600 19.43 -14.58 -23.61
C SER A 600 17.97 -14.16 -23.46
N SER A 601 17.44 -13.66 -24.58
CA SER A 601 16.04 -13.55 -25.02
C SER A 601 15.05 -12.65 -24.25
N GLU A 602 14.92 -11.40 -24.72
CA GLU A 602 13.63 -10.68 -24.71
C GLU A 602 12.70 -11.34 -25.75
N LYS A 603 11.72 -12.14 -25.32
CA LYS A 603 10.58 -12.50 -26.20
C LYS A 603 9.56 -11.37 -26.15
N ALA A 604 9.21 -10.82 -27.32
CA ALA A 604 8.14 -9.84 -27.48
C ALA A 604 6.79 -10.41 -26.99
N LYS A 605 6.01 -9.61 -26.26
CA LYS A 605 4.64 -9.96 -25.84
C LYS A 605 3.77 -10.23 -27.08
N GLN A 606 3.13 -11.38 -27.11
CA GLN A 606 2.16 -11.78 -28.14
C GLN A 606 0.77 -11.26 -27.74
N ASP A 607 0.06 -10.57 -28.64
CA ASP A 607 -1.27 -9.99 -28.37
C ASP A 607 -2.33 -11.07 -28.07
N SER A 608 -3.22 -10.83 -27.11
CA SER A 608 -4.34 -11.73 -26.80
C SER A 608 -5.36 -11.78 -27.97
N LEU A 609 -6.11 -12.89 -28.10
CA LEU A 609 -7.20 -13.02 -29.10
C LEU A 609 -8.25 -11.91 -28.94
N ARG A 610 -8.56 -11.49 -27.70
CA ARG A 610 -9.46 -10.36 -27.42
C ARG A 610 -8.87 -9.02 -27.88
N GLN A 611 -7.57 -8.77 -27.68
CA GLN A 611 -6.90 -7.58 -28.23
C GLN A 611 -6.88 -7.57 -29.75
N GLN A 612 -6.72 -8.73 -30.39
CA GLN A 612 -6.80 -8.84 -31.85
C GLN A 612 -8.21 -8.52 -32.36
N LEU A 613 -9.26 -8.98 -31.65
CA LEU A 613 -10.64 -8.64 -31.94
C LEU A 613 -10.93 -7.16 -31.72
N ILE A 614 -10.50 -6.56 -30.59
CA ILE A 614 -10.63 -5.12 -30.33
C ILE A 614 -9.96 -4.31 -31.44
N LYS A 615 -8.74 -4.67 -31.84
CA LYS A 615 -8.03 -4.00 -32.94
C LYS A 615 -8.82 -4.09 -34.24
N LYS A 616 -9.42 -5.24 -34.56
CA LYS A 616 -10.26 -5.43 -35.75
C LYS A 616 -11.60 -4.70 -35.67
N LEU A 617 -12.25 -4.68 -34.50
CA LEU A 617 -13.53 -3.99 -34.29
C LEU A 617 -13.34 -2.48 -34.30
N HIS A 618 -12.22 -1.99 -33.75
CA HIS A 618 -11.78 -0.62 -33.99
C HIS A 618 -11.56 -0.38 -35.48
N LEU A 619 -10.72 -1.16 -36.18
CA LEU A 619 -10.48 -0.97 -37.63
C LEU A 619 -11.78 -0.93 -38.46
N ALA A 620 -12.76 -1.80 -38.16
CA ALA A 620 -14.07 -1.81 -38.80
C ALA A 620 -14.92 -0.56 -38.47
N LEU A 621 -14.69 0.07 -37.32
CA LEU A 621 -15.33 1.32 -36.88
C LEU A 621 -14.52 2.58 -37.22
N LYS A 622 -13.26 2.45 -37.67
CA LYS A 622 -12.26 3.54 -37.84
C LYS A 622 -11.88 3.81 -39.31
N GLU A 623 -12.85 3.82 -40.23
CA GLU A 623 -12.62 4.43 -41.57
C GLU A 623 -12.41 5.97 -41.50
N GLU A 624 -12.29 6.57 -40.31
CA GLU A 624 -11.80 7.95 -40.11
C GLU A 624 -10.67 8.02 -39.05
N GLN A 625 -9.51 8.53 -39.51
CA GLN A 625 -8.33 9.06 -38.77
C GLN A 625 -7.11 8.16 -38.48
N ASP A 626 -5.99 8.70 -39.00
CA ASP A 626 -4.62 8.19 -39.10
C ASP A 626 -3.87 8.00 -37.77
N TYR A 627 -2.92 7.06 -37.77
CA TYR A 627 -1.96 6.80 -36.69
C TYR A 627 -0.54 7.24 -37.08
N ALA A 628 0.24 7.65 -36.06
CA ALA A 628 1.70 7.65 -36.11
C ALA A 628 2.28 6.76 -34.98
N THR A 629 3.23 5.92 -35.36
CA THR A 629 3.88 4.87 -34.54
C THR A 629 5.26 5.35 -34.09
N GLY A 630 5.61 5.18 -32.81
CA GLY A 630 6.95 5.51 -32.27
C GLY A 630 7.63 4.29 -31.65
N THR A 631 8.87 4.00 -32.06
CA THR A 631 9.64 2.80 -31.70
C THR A 631 10.71 3.03 -30.61
N GLY A 632 10.73 2.15 -29.60
CA GLY A 632 11.90 1.38 -29.10
C GLY A 632 13.16 2.02 -28.51
N LEU A 633 13.53 3.27 -28.85
CA LEU A 633 14.87 3.83 -28.58
C LEU A 633 14.97 4.74 -27.33
N GLU A 634 13.90 4.86 -26.53
CA GLU A 634 13.82 5.77 -25.38
C GLU A 634 14.54 5.29 -24.09
N ARG A 635 15.13 4.08 -24.08
CA ARG A 635 15.53 3.42 -22.82
C ARG A 635 16.88 3.85 -22.24
N ASN A 636 17.76 4.51 -23.00
CA ASN A 636 19.16 4.68 -22.58
C ASN A 636 19.55 6.10 -22.11
N ALA A 637 18.64 7.09 -22.14
CA ALA A 637 18.96 8.51 -21.84
C ALA A 637 18.52 9.02 -20.45
N ARG A 638 18.17 8.13 -19.50
CA ARG A 638 17.61 8.48 -18.17
C ARG A 638 18.64 8.53 -17.03
N TRP A 639 19.86 8.98 -17.31
CA TRP A 639 20.93 8.97 -16.29
C TRP A 639 20.91 10.18 -15.35
N HIS A 640 20.26 11.28 -15.74
CA HIS A 640 19.94 12.42 -14.87
C HIS A 640 18.61 12.98 -15.34
N ALA A 641 17.57 12.97 -14.50
CA ALA A 641 16.28 13.55 -14.87
C ALA A 641 16.21 14.97 -14.26
N PRO A 642 16.67 16.02 -14.97
CA PRO A 642 16.42 17.39 -14.55
C PRO A 642 14.91 17.62 -14.48
N ALA A 643 14.47 18.54 -13.61
CA ALA A 643 13.05 18.88 -13.49
C ALA A 643 12.41 19.16 -14.87
N PRO A 644 11.27 18.53 -15.23
CA PRO A 644 10.54 18.82 -16.46
C PRO A 644 10.24 20.32 -16.57
N GLY A 645 10.59 20.93 -17.70
CA GLY A 645 10.48 22.39 -17.91
C GLY A 645 11.64 23.23 -17.36
N GLY A 646 12.72 22.60 -16.90
CA GLY A 646 13.93 23.27 -16.40
C GLY A 646 14.92 23.75 -17.47
N ARG A 647 14.95 23.14 -18.67
CA ARG A 647 15.81 23.63 -19.78
C ARG A 647 15.05 24.63 -20.64
N GLY A 648 15.61 25.84 -20.77
CA GLY A 648 15.14 26.83 -21.74
C GLY A 648 15.14 26.23 -23.15
N ALA A 649 14.09 26.49 -23.91
CA ALA A 649 13.93 26.06 -25.28
C ALA A 649 15.15 26.46 -26.13
N LYS A 650 16.05 25.51 -26.39
CA LYS A 650 16.80 25.39 -27.63
C LYS A 650 17.01 23.91 -27.90
N GLU A 651 16.55 23.52 -29.07
CA GLU A 651 16.74 22.24 -29.73
C GLU A 651 18.18 21.74 -29.54
N SER A 652 18.32 20.61 -28.84
CA SER A 652 19.42 19.69 -29.11
C SER A 652 18.79 18.51 -29.83
N GLU A 653 19.29 18.18 -31.02
CA GLU A 653 18.88 17.12 -31.96
C GLU A 653 18.98 15.69 -31.39
N ALA A 654 18.48 15.45 -30.19
CA ALA A 654 18.26 14.13 -29.62
C ALA A 654 16.78 14.01 -29.27
N THR A 655 16.03 13.48 -30.24
CA THR A 655 14.70 12.84 -30.12
C THR A 655 13.71 13.52 -29.17
N LEU A 656 12.84 14.37 -29.76
CA LEU A 656 11.63 14.88 -29.12
C LEU A 656 10.79 13.69 -28.57
N PRO A 657 10.30 13.75 -27.32
CA PRO A 657 9.35 12.75 -26.82
C PRO A 657 8.08 12.78 -27.69
N ALA A 658 7.51 11.62 -28.00
CA ALA A 658 6.25 11.50 -28.74
C ALA A 658 5.12 10.93 -27.85
N GLY A 659 3.89 11.42 -28.02
CA GLY A 659 2.69 10.94 -27.32
C GLY A 659 2.46 11.57 -25.93
N ASN A 660 1.82 10.83 -25.02
CA ASN A 660 1.37 11.30 -23.70
C ASN A 660 2.51 11.87 -22.82
N SER A 661 3.74 11.38 -22.99
CA SER A 661 4.94 11.84 -22.26
C SER A 661 5.36 13.25 -22.68
N ALA A 662 5.26 13.57 -23.97
CA ALA A 662 5.53 14.90 -24.52
C ALA A 662 4.51 15.93 -24.04
N ASN A 663 3.23 15.53 -24.04
CA ASN A 663 2.14 16.34 -23.51
C ASN A 663 2.33 16.62 -22.02
N ALA A 664 2.69 15.61 -21.22
CA ALA A 664 2.98 15.78 -19.80
C ALA A 664 4.18 16.73 -19.56
N ALA A 665 5.24 16.63 -20.35
CA ALA A 665 6.41 17.51 -20.25
C ALA A 665 6.09 18.95 -20.68
N SER A 666 5.29 19.14 -21.72
CA SER A 666 4.81 20.46 -22.16
C SER A 666 3.94 21.12 -21.10
N THR A 667 2.98 20.37 -20.54
CA THR A 667 2.14 20.83 -19.43
C THR A 667 2.96 21.20 -18.20
N ALA A 668 3.93 20.38 -17.81
CA ALA A 668 4.83 20.69 -16.69
C ALA A 668 5.64 21.98 -16.94
N THR A 669 6.08 22.20 -18.19
CA THR A 669 6.79 23.44 -18.58
C THR A 669 5.89 24.66 -18.49
N ALA A 670 4.65 24.57 -18.97
CA ALA A 670 3.68 25.65 -18.87
C ALA A 670 3.35 26.00 -17.41
N VAL A 671 3.14 24.98 -16.56
CA VAL A 671 2.92 25.13 -15.12
C VAL A 671 4.12 25.81 -14.44
N ALA A 672 5.35 25.37 -14.75
CA ALA A 672 6.57 25.97 -14.20
C ALA A 672 6.73 27.45 -14.61
N LYS A 673 6.36 27.80 -15.85
CA LYS A 673 6.40 29.20 -16.34
C LYS A 673 5.35 30.07 -15.65
N ALA A 674 4.13 29.56 -15.47
CA ALA A 674 3.07 30.23 -14.73
C ALA A 674 3.47 30.44 -13.25
N ALA A 675 4.04 29.42 -12.61
CA ALA A 675 4.55 29.49 -11.25
C ALA A 675 5.69 30.53 -11.11
N ALA A 676 6.61 30.60 -12.08
CA ALA A 676 7.66 31.61 -12.10
C ALA A 676 7.09 33.03 -12.24
N GLY A 677 6.08 33.22 -13.10
CA GLY A 677 5.34 34.46 -13.22
C GLY A 677 4.66 34.88 -11.90
N ARG A 678 4.00 33.93 -11.23
CA ARG A 678 3.37 34.14 -9.92
C ARG A 678 4.39 34.53 -8.85
N ARG A 679 5.51 33.80 -8.75
CA ARG A 679 6.62 34.11 -7.84
C ARG A 679 7.14 35.54 -8.04
N LYS A 680 7.40 35.93 -9.30
CA LYS A 680 7.86 37.29 -9.65
C LYS A 680 6.85 38.36 -9.23
N SER A 681 5.59 38.16 -9.56
CA SER A 681 4.51 39.10 -9.22
C SER A 681 4.38 39.30 -7.71
N VAL A 682 4.37 38.20 -6.95
CA VAL A 682 4.23 38.21 -5.49
C VAL A 682 5.39 38.95 -4.81
N PHE A 683 6.64 38.65 -5.17
CA PHE A 683 7.80 39.34 -4.57
C PHE A 683 7.89 40.80 -4.96
N THR A 684 7.50 41.15 -6.18
CA THR A 684 7.46 42.55 -6.63
C THR A 684 6.41 43.33 -5.87
N LYS A 685 5.19 42.80 -5.75
CA LYS A 685 4.08 43.44 -5.05
C LYS A 685 4.35 43.64 -3.55
N ALA A 686 5.01 42.66 -2.92
CA ALA A 686 5.40 42.76 -1.52
C ALA A 686 6.63 43.66 -1.28
N GLY A 687 7.35 44.09 -2.32
CA GLY A 687 8.56 44.91 -2.17
C GLY A 687 9.70 44.17 -1.44
N VAL A 688 9.92 42.90 -1.77
CA VAL A 688 10.98 42.09 -1.14
C VAL A 688 12.37 42.62 -1.50
N PRO A 689 13.31 42.76 -0.55
CA PRO A 689 14.66 43.22 -0.83
C PRO A 689 15.43 42.24 -1.74
N ARG A 690 16.45 42.76 -2.45
CA ARG A 690 17.24 41.98 -3.43
C ARG A 690 16.37 41.25 -4.46
N LEU A 691 15.35 41.95 -4.98
CA LEU A 691 14.32 41.42 -5.88
C LEU A 691 14.91 40.63 -7.07
N ALA A 692 15.98 41.14 -7.69
CA ALA A 692 16.63 40.49 -8.83
C ALA A 692 17.19 39.09 -8.50
N GLU A 693 17.62 38.88 -7.25
CA GLU A 693 18.16 37.60 -6.79
C GLU A 693 17.03 36.63 -6.43
N VAL A 694 16.00 37.11 -5.72
CA VAL A 694 14.93 36.24 -5.18
C VAL A 694 13.90 35.78 -6.21
N ILE A 695 13.69 36.53 -7.30
CA ILE A 695 12.71 36.16 -8.35
C ILE A 695 13.00 34.77 -8.90
N ASN A 696 14.25 34.49 -9.25
CA ASN A 696 14.68 33.18 -9.77
C ASN A 696 15.50 32.39 -8.74
N ALA A 697 15.64 32.89 -7.51
CA ALA A 697 16.51 32.34 -6.47
C ALA A 697 17.98 32.16 -6.90
N ARG A 698 18.46 32.98 -7.85
CA ARG A 698 19.74 32.81 -8.58
C ARG A 698 19.91 31.43 -9.25
N VAL A 699 18.81 30.72 -9.48
CA VAL A 699 18.78 29.48 -10.27
C VAL A 699 18.63 29.85 -11.74
N THR A 700 19.56 29.36 -12.56
CA THR A 700 19.57 29.58 -14.00
C THR A 700 20.06 28.32 -14.73
N VAL A 701 20.02 28.34 -16.06
CA VAL A 701 20.61 27.26 -16.88
C VAL A 701 22.11 27.09 -16.61
N PHE A 702 22.83 28.18 -16.31
CA PHE A 702 24.27 28.14 -16.03
C PHE A 702 24.60 27.85 -14.56
N ARG A 703 23.68 28.17 -13.64
CA ARG A 703 23.76 27.83 -12.22
C ARG A 703 22.47 27.13 -11.78
N PRO A 704 22.27 25.85 -12.15
CA PRO A 704 21.14 25.08 -11.68
C PRO A 704 21.28 24.81 -10.18
N ILE A 705 20.16 24.63 -9.49
CA ILE A 705 20.15 24.10 -8.12
C ILE A 705 20.40 22.60 -8.18
N ARG A 706 21.23 22.09 -7.27
CA ARG A 706 21.65 20.69 -7.16
C ARG A 706 21.58 20.21 -5.72
N ILE A 707 21.51 18.89 -5.54
CA ILE A 707 21.73 18.26 -4.23
C ILE A 707 23.14 18.63 -3.73
N GLY A 708 23.24 19.01 -2.46
CA GLY A 708 24.44 19.54 -1.80
C GLY A 708 24.58 21.07 -1.86
N ASP A 709 23.73 21.77 -2.62
CA ASP A 709 23.76 23.24 -2.65
C ASP A 709 23.23 23.87 -1.37
N TYR A 710 23.79 25.03 -1.04
CA TYR A 710 23.33 25.86 0.07
C TYR A 710 22.55 27.07 -0.44
N GLY A 711 21.52 27.46 0.29
CA GLY A 711 20.72 28.64 -0.03
C GLY A 711 20.08 29.28 1.19
N VAL A 712 19.65 30.52 1.01
CA VAL A 712 18.83 31.23 1.99
C VAL A 712 17.38 30.74 1.85
N VAL A 713 16.80 30.29 2.97
CA VAL A 713 15.45 29.73 3.03
C VAL A 713 14.59 30.49 4.03
N LEU A 714 13.30 30.53 3.78
CA LEU A 714 12.29 31.11 4.65
C LEU A 714 11.47 30.00 5.30
N THR A 715 11.62 29.85 6.62
CA THR A 715 10.87 28.90 7.44
C THR A 715 9.77 29.62 8.22
N GLY A 716 8.91 28.87 8.93
CA GLY A 716 7.93 29.47 9.85
C GLY A 716 8.57 30.25 11.01
N ARG A 717 9.87 30.04 11.28
CA ARG A 717 10.63 30.68 12.37
C ARG A 717 11.49 31.86 11.89
N GLY A 718 11.62 32.07 10.58
CA GLY A 718 12.36 33.20 10.01
C GLY A 718 13.23 32.81 8.82
N VAL A 719 14.21 33.67 8.51
CA VAL A 719 15.18 33.45 7.45
C VAL A 719 16.37 32.64 8.00
N MET A 720 16.70 31.55 7.33
CA MET A 720 17.74 30.58 7.74
C MET A 720 18.58 30.17 6.52
N ILE A 721 19.63 29.38 6.75
CA ILE A 721 20.39 28.73 5.68
C ILE A 721 19.92 27.27 5.57
N GLY A 722 19.70 26.81 4.33
CA GLY A 722 19.30 25.45 4.03
C GLY A 722 20.37 24.76 3.17
N CYS A 723 20.77 23.54 3.55
CA CYS A 723 21.54 22.63 2.69
C CYS A 723 20.58 21.65 2.01
N VAL A 724 20.51 21.68 0.68
CA VAL A 724 19.61 20.86 -0.13
C VAL A 724 20.10 19.42 -0.15
N PHE A 725 19.27 18.47 0.28
CA PHE A 725 19.62 17.05 0.20
C PHE A 725 18.62 16.23 -0.63
N GLN A 726 17.45 16.79 -0.95
CA GLN A 726 16.46 16.15 -1.81
C GLN A 726 15.59 17.20 -2.52
N MET A 727 15.20 16.93 -3.76
CA MET A 727 14.28 17.78 -4.51
C MET A 727 13.29 16.91 -5.28
N HIS A 728 12.09 17.46 -5.49
CA HIS A 728 11.05 16.82 -6.29
C HIS A 728 10.49 17.78 -7.34
N ALA A 729 10.03 17.23 -8.46
CA ALA A 729 9.22 17.90 -9.46
C ALA A 729 7.88 17.17 -9.61
N LYS A 730 6.82 17.92 -9.94
CA LYS A 730 5.49 17.34 -10.15
C LYS A 730 5.36 16.85 -11.60
N GLY A 731 4.80 15.66 -11.81
CA GLY A 731 4.36 15.21 -13.13
C GLY A 731 3.24 16.09 -13.70
N GLY A 732 2.86 15.89 -14.97
CA GLY A 732 1.77 16.66 -15.60
C GLY A 732 0.42 16.47 -14.89
N GLY A 733 -0.36 17.56 -14.76
CA GLY A 733 -1.72 17.57 -14.17
C GLY A 733 -1.80 18.10 -12.71
N LYS A 734 -3.00 18.54 -12.29
CA LYS A 734 -3.28 19.08 -10.92
C LYS A 734 -2.96 18.03 -9.83
N ASN A 735 -3.07 16.74 -10.15
CA ASN A 735 -2.80 15.60 -9.25
C ASN A 735 -1.53 14.81 -9.62
N GLY A 736 -0.61 15.39 -10.40
CA GLY A 736 0.62 14.71 -10.79
C GLY A 736 1.48 14.31 -9.58
N THR A 737 2.11 13.14 -9.64
CA THR A 737 2.98 12.62 -8.58
C THR A 737 4.29 13.42 -8.46
N HIS A 738 4.79 13.54 -7.23
CA HIS A 738 6.08 14.17 -6.93
C HIS A 738 7.22 13.18 -7.18
N HIS A 739 7.98 13.39 -8.26
CA HIS A 739 9.13 12.57 -8.61
C HIS A 739 10.42 13.24 -8.18
N PRO A 740 11.40 12.50 -7.64
CA PRO A 740 12.68 13.07 -7.24
C PRO A 740 13.48 13.54 -8.46
N VAL A 741 14.22 14.62 -8.28
CA VAL A 741 15.10 15.20 -9.29
C VAL A 741 16.44 15.58 -8.66
N THR A 742 17.52 15.45 -9.42
CA THR A 742 18.88 15.75 -8.95
C THR A 742 19.26 17.21 -9.11
N ASP A 743 18.66 17.87 -10.10
CA ASP A 743 18.95 19.24 -10.46
C ASP A 743 17.76 19.93 -11.15
N SER A 744 17.75 21.26 -11.08
CA SER A 744 16.82 22.08 -11.86
C SER A 744 17.45 23.41 -12.24
N ALA A 745 17.26 23.84 -13.48
CA ALA A 745 17.63 25.17 -13.96
C ALA A 745 16.49 26.20 -13.80
N ASN A 746 15.34 25.80 -13.25
CA ASN A 746 14.23 26.68 -12.89
C ASN A 746 13.70 26.30 -11.51
N ILE A 747 13.85 27.19 -10.53
CA ILE A 747 13.35 26.97 -9.16
C ILE A 747 11.84 26.67 -9.13
N SER A 748 11.06 27.26 -10.04
CA SER A 748 9.61 27.10 -10.12
C SER A 748 9.16 25.82 -10.83
N ALA A 749 10.09 25.05 -11.41
CA ALA A 749 9.83 23.71 -11.94
C ALA A 749 9.87 22.63 -10.84
N LEU A 750 10.46 22.95 -9.68
CA LEU A 750 10.42 22.08 -8.51
C LEU A 750 9.05 22.17 -7.84
N SER A 751 8.63 21.10 -7.21
CA SER A 751 7.42 21.04 -6.39
C SER A 751 7.72 21.11 -4.90
N LYS A 752 8.83 20.48 -4.48
CA LYS A 752 9.27 20.39 -3.09
C LYS A 752 10.80 20.37 -3.02
N ILE A 753 11.35 20.97 -1.97
CA ILE A 753 12.78 21.00 -1.70
C ILE A 753 12.97 20.62 -0.23
N SER A 754 13.74 19.58 0.03
CA SER A 754 14.09 19.17 1.40
C SER A 754 15.48 19.70 1.74
N VAL A 755 15.57 20.42 2.86
CA VAL A 755 16.81 21.04 3.33
C VAL A 755 17.11 20.70 4.78
N GLN A 756 18.39 20.54 5.13
CA GLN A 756 18.83 20.67 6.53
C GLN A 756 18.94 22.15 6.86
N ILE A 757 18.39 22.55 8.00
CA ILE A 757 18.32 23.93 8.46
C ILE A 757 19.51 24.29 9.34
N PHE A 758 20.06 25.48 9.10
CA PHE A 758 21.11 26.11 9.90
C PHE A 758 20.63 27.49 10.37
N GLU A 759 20.66 27.69 11.68
CA GLU A 759 20.17 28.92 12.32
C GLU A 759 21.33 29.87 12.61
N LYS A 760 21.10 31.17 12.42
CA LYS A 760 22.11 32.19 12.68
C LYS A 760 22.50 32.20 14.16
N LEU A 761 23.80 32.17 14.45
CA LEU A 761 24.35 32.33 15.80
C LEU A 761 24.83 33.78 16.01
N HIS A 762 25.94 34.14 15.36
CA HIS A 762 26.51 35.49 15.41
C HIS A 762 27.29 35.79 14.13
N GLY A 763 27.29 37.05 13.68
CA GLY A 763 28.01 37.45 12.47
C GLY A 763 27.64 36.59 11.25
N ALA A 764 28.64 35.91 10.67
CA ALA A 764 28.52 34.97 9.55
C ALA A 764 28.45 33.49 9.98
N GLN A 765 28.37 33.21 11.29
CA GLN A 765 28.34 31.85 11.83
C GLN A 765 26.91 31.37 12.07
N PHE A 766 26.68 30.12 11.73
CA PHE A 766 25.39 29.43 11.82
C PHE A 766 25.58 28.09 12.52
N ARG A 767 24.60 27.68 13.33
CA ARG A 767 24.61 26.40 14.04
C ARG A 767 23.81 25.33 13.30
N ALA A 768 24.28 24.09 13.35
CA ALA A 768 23.61 22.93 12.75
C ALA A 768 22.43 22.40 13.59
N ILE A 769 22.39 22.74 14.88
CA ILE A 769 21.30 22.39 15.82
C ILE A 769 20.59 23.70 16.19
N PRO A 770 19.45 24.01 15.54
CA PRO A 770 18.68 25.22 15.85
C PRO A 770 18.05 25.20 17.24
N THR A 771 17.61 26.36 17.73
CA THR A 771 16.83 26.49 18.98
C THR A 771 15.64 25.52 19.00
N ALA A 772 15.04 25.33 17.83
CA ALA A 772 13.89 24.48 17.59
C ALA A 772 14.04 23.05 18.09
N THR A 773 15.21 22.47 17.84
CA THR A 773 15.53 21.06 18.10
C THR A 773 16.61 20.91 19.17
N ALA A 774 17.07 22.02 19.75
CA ALA A 774 18.10 22.05 20.79
C ALA A 774 17.70 21.27 22.05
N ILE A 775 16.41 21.15 22.36
CA ILE A 775 15.93 20.33 23.48
C ILE A 775 16.40 18.87 23.31
N LEU A 776 16.32 18.34 22.08
CA LEU A 776 16.68 16.97 21.74
C LEU A 776 18.11 16.86 21.16
N GLN A 777 18.83 17.98 21.02
CA GLN A 777 20.16 18.05 20.40
C GLN A 777 20.22 17.49 18.97
N THR A 778 19.13 17.62 18.19
CA THR A 778 19.04 17.09 16.83
C THR A 778 19.14 18.15 15.74
N LYS A 779 19.49 17.70 14.52
CA LYS A 779 19.40 18.55 13.32
C LYS A 779 17.94 18.87 13.00
N GLU A 780 17.69 20.06 12.47
CA GLU A 780 16.37 20.44 11.93
C GLU A 780 16.36 20.24 10.41
N PHE A 781 15.25 19.71 9.89
CA PHE A 781 14.98 19.51 8.48
C PHE A 781 13.74 20.31 8.08
N ALA A 782 13.67 20.77 6.83
CA ALA A 782 12.48 21.41 6.32
C ALA A 782 12.14 20.89 4.93
N HIS A 783 10.88 20.52 4.73
CA HIS A 783 10.32 20.13 3.44
C HIS A 783 9.48 21.28 2.88
N ILE A 784 10.13 22.14 2.09
CA ILE A 784 9.62 23.46 1.71
C ILE A 784 9.11 23.51 0.26
N GLN A 785 8.19 24.45 0.00
CA GLN A 785 7.81 24.81 -1.37
C GLN A 785 8.90 25.69 -2.01
N PRO A 786 8.99 25.74 -3.35
CA PRO A 786 9.97 26.57 -4.04
C PRO A 786 9.94 28.04 -3.61
N ILE A 787 8.76 28.61 -3.35
CA ILE A 787 8.58 30.01 -2.92
C ILE A 787 9.36 30.34 -1.63
N ASN A 788 9.58 29.36 -0.76
CA ASN A 788 10.33 29.49 0.48
C ASN A 788 11.85 29.41 0.27
N PHE A 789 12.32 28.88 -0.85
CA PHE A 789 13.75 28.90 -1.20
C PHE A 789 14.06 30.24 -1.85
N LEU A 790 14.72 31.14 -1.13
CA LEU A 790 14.86 32.54 -1.54
C LEU A 790 15.97 32.73 -2.56
N CYS A 791 17.15 32.14 -2.31
CA CYS A 791 18.34 32.43 -3.11
C CYS A 791 19.47 31.43 -2.86
N LEU A 792 20.15 30.97 -3.92
CA LEU A 792 21.40 30.22 -3.81
C LEU A 792 22.55 31.09 -3.26
N LEU A 793 23.44 30.46 -2.49
CA LEU A 793 24.69 31.09 -2.07
C LEU A 793 25.68 31.22 -3.24
N SER A 794 26.53 32.25 -3.19
CA SER A 794 27.60 32.46 -4.18
C SER A 794 28.70 31.41 -4.04
N THR A 795 29.02 31.05 -2.80
CA THR A 795 30.09 30.10 -2.46
C THR A 795 29.60 29.05 -1.48
N SER A 796 30.16 27.85 -1.55
CA SER A 796 29.91 26.83 -0.52
C SER A 796 30.44 27.34 0.82
N PRO A 797 29.62 27.30 1.89
CA PRO A 797 30.04 27.79 3.19
C PRO A 797 31.12 26.88 3.78
N LYS A 798 31.95 27.45 4.66
CA LYS A 798 32.96 26.69 5.38
C LYS A 798 32.27 25.88 6.47
N ILE A 799 32.35 24.56 6.39
CA ILE A 799 31.80 23.67 7.41
C ILE A 799 32.70 23.73 8.65
N VAL A 800 32.09 23.96 9.81
CA VAL A 800 32.74 23.94 11.12
C VAL A 800 32.06 22.90 12.01
N PRO A 801 32.71 22.37 13.07
CA PRO A 801 32.15 21.26 13.85
C PRO A 801 30.74 21.51 14.41
N THR A 802 30.40 22.76 14.72
CA THR A 802 29.11 23.15 15.30
C THR A 802 28.11 23.70 14.27
N GLY A 803 28.48 23.79 12.98
CA GLY A 803 27.62 24.32 11.92
C GLY A 803 28.38 24.79 10.69
N LEU A 804 28.17 26.05 10.29
CA LEU A 804 28.79 26.61 9.09
C LEU A 804 29.12 28.09 9.23
N GLU A 805 30.05 28.56 8.41
CA GLU A 805 30.46 29.95 8.29
C GLU A 805 30.30 30.43 6.84
N LEU A 806 29.58 31.54 6.65
CA LEU A 806 29.35 32.14 5.34
C LEU A 806 30.50 33.05 4.91
N GLY A 807 30.77 33.11 3.61
CA GLY A 807 31.59 34.17 3.03
C GLY A 807 30.95 35.56 3.19
N LEU A 808 31.76 36.63 3.11
CA LEU A 808 31.31 38.01 3.36
C LEU A 808 30.11 38.43 2.50
N GLU A 809 30.13 38.11 1.20
CA GLU A 809 29.05 38.45 0.27
C GLU A 809 27.73 37.74 0.63
N ASP A 810 27.81 36.44 0.96
CA ASP A 810 26.67 35.62 1.35
C ASP A 810 26.12 36.05 2.73
N ALA A 811 26.98 36.49 3.64
CA ALA A 811 26.59 37.03 4.94
C ALA A 811 25.83 38.36 4.80
N GLU A 812 26.25 39.25 3.90
CA GLU A 812 25.55 40.50 3.61
C GLU A 812 24.19 40.25 2.94
N ARG A 813 24.15 39.31 2.00
CA ARG A 813 22.92 38.83 1.35
C ARG A 813 21.93 38.31 2.39
N PHE A 814 22.38 37.42 3.27
CA PHE A 814 21.57 36.89 4.36
C PHE A 814 21.05 38.02 5.26
N LYS A 815 21.92 38.93 5.72
CA LYS A 815 21.55 40.08 6.56
C LYS A 815 20.46 40.94 5.92
N THR A 816 20.59 41.21 4.62
CA THR A 816 19.61 42.02 3.86
C THR A 816 18.24 41.33 3.79
N LEU A 817 18.23 40.02 3.48
CA LEU A 817 16.99 39.23 3.39
C LEU A 817 16.33 39.04 4.76
N SER A 818 17.11 38.79 5.81
CA SER A 818 16.61 38.72 7.19
C SER A 818 15.99 40.04 7.65
N GLY A 819 16.58 41.18 7.29
CA GLY A 819 15.99 42.51 7.57
C GLY A 819 14.65 42.75 6.85
N GLY A 820 14.41 42.04 5.74
CA GLY A 820 13.16 42.07 4.98
C GLY A 820 12.10 41.05 5.40
N LEU A 821 12.22 40.39 6.55
CA LEU A 821 11.33 39.30 6.98
C LEU A 821 9.83 39.67 6.92
N GLY A 822 9.46 40.89 7.30
CA GLY A 822 8.07 41.36 7.22
C GLY A 822 7.51 41.33 5.79
N LYS A 823 8.31 41.76 4.82
CA LYS A 823 7.96 41.76 3.38
C LYS A 823 7.95 40.36 2.79
N LEU A 824 8.86 39.50 3.23
CA LEU A 824 8.87 38.08 2.87
C LEU A 824 7.61 37.35 3.37
N ASN A 825 7.16 37.63 4.60
CA ASN A 825 5.92 37.07 5.14
C ASN A 825 4.67 37.62 4.42
N GLU A 826 4.68 38.90 4.04
CA GLU A 826 3.64 39.51 3.20
C GLU A 826 3.55 38.81 1.83
N ALA A 827 4.69 38.54 1.20
CA ALA A 827 4.76 37.76 -0.03
C ALA A 827 4.15 36.35 0.12
N LEU A 828 4.49 35.61 1.18
CA LEU A 828 3.87 34.29 1.44
C LEU A 828 2.36 34.38 1.66
N LYS A 829 1.86 35.42 2.34
CA LYS A 829 0.42 35.65 2.51
C LYS A 829 -0.26 35.93 1.17
N LEU A 830 0.33 36.77 0.33
CA LEU A 830 -0.16 37.04 -1.04
C LEU A 830 -0.14 35.77 -1.90
N PHE A 831 0.88 34.93 -1.73
CA PHE A 831 0.96 33.64 -2.42
C PHE A 831 -0.19 32.71 -2.01
N ARG A 832 -0.57 32.65 -0.74
CA ARG A 832 -1.66 31.78 -0.23
C ARG A 832 -3.08 32.29 -0.51
N LYS A 833 -3.30 33.61 -0.54
CA LYS A 833 -4.65 34.22 -0.62
C LYS A 833 -5.46 33.90 -1.88
N ARG A 834 -4.85 33.37 -2.95
CA ARG A 834 -5.54 33.14 -4.23
C ARG A 834 -5.84 31.67 -4.55
N ASP A 835 -5.48 30.73 -3.69
CA ASP A 835 -5.85 29.31 -3.87
C ASP A 835 -7.30 29.00 -3.39
N LYS A 836 -8.04 29.99 -2.87
CA LYS A 836 -9.43 29.83 -2.38
C LYS A 836 -10.53 30.37 -3.31
N GLY A 837 -10.24 30.66 -4.59
CA GLY A 837 -11.20 31.39 -5.43
C GLY A 837 -11.06 31.16 -6.93
N GLU A 838 -11.13 29.91 -7.37
CA GLU A 838 -11.41 29.54 -8.77
C GLU A 838 -12.53 28.46 -8.88
N ASP A 839 -13.24 28.14 -7.79
CA ASP A 839 -14.37 27.17 -7.78
C ASP A 839 -15.74 27.84 -7.50
N ALA A 840 -15.91 29.16 -7.70
CA ALA A 840 -17.16 29.85 -7.33
C ALA A 840 -17.63 31.01 -8.23
N GLU A 841 -17.09 31.19 -9.44
CA GLU A 841 -17.61 32.22 -10.37
C GLU A 841 -17.60 31.70 -11.81
N ASP A 842 -18.54 30.81 -12.16
CA ASP A 842 -19.08 30.72 -13.53
C ASP A 842 -20.51 30.16 -13.59
N ASP A 843 -21.33 30.41 -12.56
CA ASP A 843 -22.79 30.23 -12.63
C ASP A 843 -23.44 31.59 -12.32
N GLY A 844 -23.59 32.41 -13.36
CA GLY A 844 -24.18 33.73 -13.21
C GLY A 844 -24.15 34.58 -14.46
N ASN A 845 -24.68 34.08 -15.59
CA ASN A 845 -25.43 34.92 -16.53
C ASN A 845 -26.19 34.09 -17.58
N MET A 846 -27.52 34.06 -17.37
CA MET A 846 -28.63 33.62 -18.25
C MET A 846 -28.74 32.15 -18.64
#